data_AF-A0A2T7P3A2-F1
#
_entry.id   AF-A0A2T7P3A2-F1
#
_cell.length_a   1.000
_cell.length_b   1.000
_cell.length_c   1.000
_cell.angle_alpha   90.00
_cell.angle_beta   90.00
_cell.angle_gamma   90.00
#
_symmetry.space_group_name_H-M   'P 1'
#
loop_
_entity.id
_entity.type
_entity.pdbx_description
1 polymer ?
#
loop_
_entity_poly.entity_id
_entity_poly.type
_entity_poly.pdbx_seq_one_letter_code
_entity_poly.pdbx_strand_id
1 'polypeptide(L)'
;MSSLVDQPCYTLINVSSDAEPPTELQLRQDLEKADIKTKVDALKKVIQMILNGEKMPSLLMTIIRFVMPLQDHTIKKLLLVFWEVVPKYHPDGKLMQEMILVCDAYRKDLQHPNEFIRGSTLRFLCKLKEPELLEPLMPSIRQCLEHRHSYVRRNAVLAIYTIYRNFDFLIPDAPELIATFLEGEQDMSCKRNAFMMLIHADQERALNYLSSCIDQVTSFGDILQLVIVELIYKVCHANPGERARFIRCIYNLLNSSSPAVRYEAAGTLVTLSSAPTAIKAAATCYIELIVKESDNNVKLIVLDRLIALKEVPSHEKVLQELVMDILRVLAAPDLEVRKKTLTLALELVTSRTIEEMVLVLKKEVVKTNNVEHEDTGKYRQLLVRTLHQCSVKFPDVASAIIPVLMEFLGDTNELAAADVLVFVREAVQRFDNLRPLVISRLLDVFPSIKAMKIHRAALWILGEYCTTSEDIQNVMTLIRQALGDIPIVDDEIKKAAGEVKDDEMVTGGGMQRLVTADGTYATQSAFSTVTVKKQEERPPLRKDMMEGEFFVGAALATTLTKLALKFIRLTEDVKRQNAFVAEAMLIMATIIHLGKSGLSEKPITDDDVDRIATCLRVLAERSDLMHEIFNTACRGSLSIMLAAKIQEDKAAQEAAEKKVVKVQADDPINFSQLINRADMGPGENLFELTLSQALGVSSKKDADPVGSSKLSKVTQLTGFSDPVYAEAYVNVNQYDIVLDVLIVNQTADTLQNLTLELATLGDLKLVEKPQPLLLAPHDFCNIKANIKVASTENGIIFGNIVYDITGATSDRNCVVLNDIHIDIMDYIVPASCTDTEFRQMWAEFEWENKVTVNTNITDLSEYLVHVMSCTNMKCLTPEKALSGECGFMAANMYARSIFGEDVLANLSIEKALHMGKDAAVQGHVRIRAKSQGMALSMGDKINLSQKKLSKTISA
;
A
#
# COMPACT_ATOMS: atom_id res chain seq x y z
N MET A 1 -29.75 49.52 -12.15
CA MET A 1 -29.59 49.86 -10.72
C MET A 1 -29.33 48.57 -9.97
N SER A 2 -28.06 48.18 -9.85
CA SER A 2 -27.63 47.02 -9.08
C SER A 2 -27.38 47.48 -7.64
N SER A 3 -28.35 47.26 -6.75
CA SER A 3 -28.13 47.43 -5.31
C SER A 3 -27.02 46.50 -4.87
N LEU A 4 -26.02 47.06 -4.20
CA LEU A 4 -24.82 46.40 -3.71
C LEU A 4 -25.10 45.01 -3.14
N VAL A 5 -24.47 44.03 -3.78
CA VAL A 5 -24.30 42.66 -3.28
C VAL A 5 -23.85 42.73 -1.82
N ASP A 6 -24.64 42.18 -0.90
CA ASP A 6 -24.21 41.94 0.47
C ASP A 6 -22.91 41.12 0.42
N GLN A 7 -21.85 41.63 1.02
CA GLN A 7 -20.59 40.91 1.12
C GLN A 7 -20.87 39.53 1.77
N PRO A 8 -20.56 38.42 1.11
CA PRO A 8 -20.84 37.10 1.68
C PRO A 8 -20.07 36.94 2.99
N CYS A 9 -20.76 36.51 4.04
CA CYS A 9 -20.15 36.15 5.32
C CYS A 9 -19.53 34.74 5.16
N TYR A 10 -18.21 34.67 4.96
CA TYR A 10 -17.52 33.40 4.72
C TYR A 10 -17.18 32.63 6.01
N THR A 11 -17.36 33.24 7.20
CA THR A 11 -16.96 32.66 8.49
C THR A 11 -18.00 32.98 9.57
N LEU A 12 -18.83 32.00 9.95
CA LEU A 12 -19.68 32.09 11.13
C LEU A 12 -18.90 31.62 12.37
N ILE A 13 -18.56 32.55 13.26
CA ILE A 13 -17.90 32.21 14.52
C ILE A 13 -19.01 31.85 15.53
N ASN A 14 -19.07 30.58 15.92
CA ASN A 14 -20.02 30.09 16.93
C ASN A 14 -19.76 30.78 18.27
N VAL A 15 -20.66 31.68 18.67
CA VAL A 15 -20.66 32.29 20.00
C VAL A 15 -21.47 31.36 20.91
N SER A 16 -20.94 30.99 22.09
CA SER A 16 -21.67 30.11 23.01
C SER A 16 -23.05 30.69 23.30
N SER A 17 -24.10 29.86 23.24
CA SER A 17 -25.49 30.27 23.47
C SER A 17 -25.75 30.90 24.85
N ASP A 18 -24.80 30.77 25.79
CA ASP A 18 -24.85 31.34 27.14
C ASP A 18 -24.31 32.79 27.25
N ALA A 19 -23.81 33.39 26.17
CA ALA A 19 -23.27 34.76 26.20
C ALA A 19 -24.21 35.76 25.50
N GLU A 20 -24.74 36.73 26.25
CA GLU A 20 -25.49 37.85 25.66
C GLU A 20 -24.61 38.66 24.68
N PRO A 21 -25.09 38.95 23.45
CA PRO A 21 -24.33 39.75 22.51
C PRO A 21 -24.17 41.19 23.03
N PRO A 22 -22.95 41.73 23.06
CA PRO A 22 -22.70 43.08 23.56
C PRO A 22 -23.38 44.12 22.67
N THR A 23 -24.06 45.10 23.27
CA THR A 23 -24.72 46.17 22.50
C THR A 23 -23.70 47.17 21.93
N GLU A 24 -23.96 47.75 20.75
CA GLU A 24 -23.09 48.74 20.10
C GLU A 24 -22.76 49.94 21.03
N LEU A 25 -23.71 50.37 21.87
CA LEU A 25 -23.50 51.43 22.86
C LEU A 25 -22.47 51.04 23.93
N GLN A 26 -22.51 49.79 24.38
CA GLN A 26 -21.57 49.25 25.38
C GLN A 26 -20.16 49.15 24.79
N LEU A 27 -20.05 48.61 23.57
CA LEU A 27 -18.78 48.53 22.85
C LEU A 27 -18.17 49.93 22.63
N ARG A 28 -18.99 50.93 22.31
CA ARG A 28 -18.52 52.31 22.18
C ARG A 28 -17.94 52.84 23.49
N GLN A 29 -18.64 52.65 24.62
CA GLN A 29 -18.17 53.10 25.93
C GLN A 29 -16.86 52.42 26.34
N ASP A 30 -16.78 51.11 26.11
CA ASP A 30 -15.60 50.29 26.40
C ASP A 30 -14.37 50.74 25.58
N LEU A 31 -14.57 51.13 24.31
CA LEU A 31 -13.50 51.62 23.44
C LEU A 31 -13.05 53.07 23.78
N GLU A 32 -13.96 53.92 24.27
CA GLU A 32 -13.67 55.33 24.59
C GLU A 32 -12.92 55.48 25.92
N LYS A 33 -13.43 54.90 27.01
CA LYS A 33 -13.02 55.26 28.40
C LYS A 33 -12.36 54.14 29.21
N ALA A 34 -12.36 52.89 28.74
CA ALA A 34 -11.85 51.77 29.53
C ALA A 34 -10.33 51.59 29.43
N ASP A 35 -9.78 50.70 30.26
CA ASP A 35 -8.36 50.33 30.27
C ASP A 35 -7.98 49.48 29.04
N ILE A 36 -6.67 49.32 28.81
CA ILE A 36 -6.14 48.65 27.61
C ILE A 36 -6.70 47.23 27.45
N LYS A 37 -6.88 46.48 28.55
CA LYS A 37 -7.41 45.10 28.49
C LYS A 37 -8.86 45.09 28.01
N THR A 38 -9.70 45.97 28.56
CA THR A 38 -11.09 46.09 28.14
C THR A 38 -11.20 46.55 26.69
N LYS A 39 -10.33 47.48 26.24
CA LYS A 39 -10.26 47.87 24.81
C LYS A 39 -9.87 46.72 23.89
N VAL A 40 -8.93 45.86 24.32
CA VAL A 40 -8.53 44.65 23.58
C VAL A 40 -9.72 43.70 23.42
N ASP A 41 -10.46 43.44 24.49
CA ASP A 41 -11.59 42.52 24.45
C ASP A 41 -12.80 43.10 23.70
N ALA A 42 -13.05 44.41 23.82
CA ALA A 42 -14.04 45.11 23.00
C ALA A 42 -13.70 45.05 21.51
N LEU A 43 -12.43 45.27 21.13
CA LEU A 43 -11.99 45.20 19.73
C LEU A 43 -12.11 43.77 19.15
N LYS A 44 -11.83 42.73 19.94
CA LYS A 44 -12.06 41.33 19.52
C LYS A 44 -13.54 41.06 19.25
N LYS A 45 -14.43 41.50 20.15
CA LYS A 45 -15.89 41.37 20.00
C LYS A 45 -16.39 42.08 18.74
N VAL A 46 -15.91 43.29 18.49
CA VAL A 46 -16.22 44.04 17.25
C VAL A 46 -15.79 43.27 16.01
N ILE A 47 -14.56 42.74 15.97
CA ILE A 47 -14.07 41.95 14.82
C ILE A 47 -14.95 40.72 14.59
N GLN A 48 -15.33 40.00 15.66
CA GLN A 48 -16.20 38.82 15.58
C GLN A 48 -17.59 39.17 15.00
N MET A 49 -18.20 40.26 15.47
CA MET A 49 -19.51 40.69 14.99
C MET A 49 -19.47 41.14 13.51
N ILE A 50 -18.42 41.87 13.10
CA ILE A 50 -18.25 42.26 11.69
C ILE A 50 -18.03 41.02 10.81
N LEU A 51 -17.23 40.04 11.28
CA LEU A 51 -17.03 38.77 10.57
C LEU A 51 -18.34 37.98 10.41
N ASN A 52 -19.25 38.04 11.39
CA ASN A 52 -20.59 37.45 11.34
C ASN A 52 -21.58 38.26 10.47
N GLY A 53 -21.14 39.33 9.80
CA GLY A 53 -21.95 40.12 8.87
C GLY A 53 -22.66 41.35 9.48
N GLU A 54 -22.45 41.64 10.76
CA GLU A 54 -23.05 42.83 11.40
C GLU A 54 -22.30 44.11 11.01
N LYS A 55 -23.01 45.04 10.35
CA LYS A 55 -22.45 46.35 9.94
C LYS A 55 -22.52 47.33 11.11
N MET A 56 -21.37 47.69 11.69
CA MET A 56 -21.25 48.71 12.76
C MET A 56 -20.42 49.93 12.33
N PRO A 57 -20.93 50.78 11.41
CA PRO A 57 -20.19 51.93 10.88
C PRO A 57 -19.93 53.01 11.94
N SER A 58 -20.75 53.11 12.99
CA SER A 58 -20.61 54.16 14.02
C SER A 58 -19.36 53.99 14.90
N LEU A 59 -18.84 52.76 14.99
CA LEU A 59 -17.65 52.42 15.78
C LEU A 59 -16.34 52.75 15.05
N LEU A 60 -16.36 52.94 13.73
CA LEU A 60 -15.16 53.19 12.92
C LEU A 60 -14.40 54.45 13.41
N MET A 61 -15.09 55.57 13.55
CA MET A 61 -14.48 56.82 14.03
C MET A 61 -14.03 56.72 15.49
N THR A 62 -14.77 55.99 16.33
CA THR A 62 -14.39 55.73 17.72
C THR A 62 -13.07 54.95 17.80
N ILE A 63 -12.90 53.92 16.95
CA ILE A 63 -11.67 53.12 16.88
C ILE A 63 -10.50 53.97 16.36
N ILE A 64 -10.71 54.77 15.30
CA ILE A 64 -9.68 55.68 14.76
C ILE A 64 -9.22 56.68 15.82
N ARG A 65 -10.15 57.27 16.60
CA ARG A 65 -9.81 58.31 17.58
C ARG A 65 -9.20 57.77 18.88
N PHE A 66 -9.71 56.67 19.41
CA PHE A 66 -9.39 56.23 20.78
C PHE A 66 -8.59 54.93 20.88
N VAL A 67 -8.44 54.18 19.79
CA VAL A 67 -7.76 52.88 19.77
C VAL A 67 -6.52 52.91 18.87
N MET A 68 -6.63 53.47 17.66
CA MET A 68 -5.52 53.58 16.70
C MET A 68 -4.25 54.29 17.23
N PRO A 69 -4.34 55.34 18.07
CA PRO A 69 -3.14 56.01 18.60
C PRO A 69 -2.36 55.19 19.64
N LEU A 70 -2.96 54.13 20.19
CA LEU A 70 -2.36 53.32 21.24
C LEU A 70 -1.17 52.51 20.70
N GLN A 71 -0.11 52.42 21.49
CA GLN A 71 1.15 51.75 21.12
C GLN A 71 1.22 50.28 21.60
N ASP A 72 0.15 49.77 22.21
CA ASP A 72 0.10 48.39 22.69
C ASP A 72 0.20 47.38 21.53
N HIS A 73 1.08 46.39 21.68
CA HIS A 73 1.36 45.40 20.63
C HIS A 73 0.14 44.54 20.27
N THR A 74 -0.73 44.24 21.24
CA THR A 74 -1.94 43.42 21.05
C THR A 74 -2.98 44.23 20.29
N ILE A 75 -3.19 45.48 20.69
CA ILE A 75 -4.09 46.42 19.98
C ILE A 75 -3.63 46.62 18.54
N LYS A 76 -2.34 46.85 18.30
CA LYS A 76 -1.79 47.02 16.94
C LYS A 76 -2.05 45.81 16.05
N LYS A 77 -1.87 44.58 16.56
CA LYS A 77 -2.19 43.36 15.81
C LYS A 77 -3.69 43.22 15.52
N LEU A 78 -4.54 43.47 16.51
CA LEU A 78 -5.99 43.42 16.35
C LEU A 78 -6.50 44.47 15.36
N LEU A 79 -5.89 45.67 15.35
CA LEU A 79 -6.20 46.71 14.37
C LEU A 79 -5.91 46.24 12.95
N LEU A 80 -4.77 45.58 12.69
CA LEU A 80 -4.49 45.03 11.35
C LEU A 80 -5.55 44.01 10.90
N VAL A 81 -6.05 43.17 11.81
CA VAL A 81 -7.16 42.24 11.51
C VAL A 81 -8.47 43.01 11.27
N PHE A 82 -8.78 44.00 12.11
CA PHE A 82 -9.95 44.85 11.95
C PHE A 82 -9.99 45.52 10.58
N TRP A 83 -8.86 46.09 10.13
CA TRP A 83 -8.76 46.73 8.83
C TRP A 83 -8.90 45.76 7.65
N GLU A 84 -8.59 44.48 7.84
CA GLU A 84 -8.81 43.47 6.80
C GLU A 84 -10.31 43.28 6.54
N VAL A 85 -11.13 43.29 7.58
CA VAL A 85 -12.56 42.96 7.53
C VAL A 85 -13.44 44.17 7.21
N VAL A 86 -13.10 45.36 7.71
CA VAL A 86 -13.94 46.56 7.57
C VAL A 86 -14.13 46.98 6.10
N PRO A 87 -15.34 47.37 5.65
CA PRO A 87 -15.55 47.95 4.32
C PRO A 87 -14.77 49.26 4.10
N LYS A 88 -14.16 49.43 2.92
CA LYS A 88 -13.31 50.60 2.60
C LYS A 88 -13.99 51.64 1.70
N TYR A 89 -15.05 51.22 1.01
CA TYR A 89 -15.82 52.05 0.10
C TYR A 89 -17.19 52.36 0.70
N HIS A 90 -17.69 53.55 0.40
CA HIS A 90 -19.10 53.87 0.58
C HIS A 90 -19.97 53.02 -0.37
N PRO A 91 -21.29 52.91 -0.09
CA PRO A 91 -22.25 52.33 -1.03
C PRO A 91 -22.16 52.91 -2.46
N ASP A 92 -21.70 54.15 -2.61
CA ASP A 92 -21.54 54.82 -3.91
C ASP A 92 -20.24 54.45 -4.65
N GLY A 93 -19.44 53.52 -4.13
CA GLY A 93 -18.18 53.07 -4.73
C GLY A 93 -16.99 54.02 -4.54
N LYS A 94 -17.15 55.11 -3.80
CA LYS A 94 -16.05 56.04 -3.44
C LYS A 94 -15.35 55.60 -2.15
N LEU A 95 -14.02 55.74 -2.11
CA LEU A 95 -13.23 55.45 -0.92
C LEU A 95 -13.67 56.34 0.26
N MET A 96 -13.81 55.74 1.45
CA MET A 96 -14.19 56.48 2.65
C MET A 96 -13.08 57.46 3.06
N GLN A 97 -13.44 58.70 3.39
CA GLN A 97 -12.45 59.74 3.77
C GLN A 97 -11.68 59.34 5.04
N GLU A 98 -12.30 58.58 5.93
CA GLU A 98 -11.70 58.00 7.13
C GLU A 98 -10.50 57.11 6.80
N MET A 99 -10.48 56.46 5.63
CA MET A 99 -9.38 55.58 5.21
C MET A 99 -8.09 56.34 4.91
N ILE A 100 -8.17 57.66 4.67
CA ILE A 100 -6.98 58.51 4.51
C ILE A 100 -6.20 58.59 5.84
N LEU A 101 -6.90 58.71 6.97
CA LEU A 101 -6.29 58.71 8.30
C LEU A 101 -5.63 57.37 8.62
N VAL A 102 -6.28 56.28 8.18
CA VAL A 102 -5.76 54.92 8.33
C VAL A 102 -4.51 54.71 7.46
N CYS A 103 -4.48 55.26 6.25
CA CYS A 103 -3.31 55.24 5.38
C CYS A 103 -2.09 55.95 6.00
N ASP A 104 -2.29 57.12 6.63
CA ASP A 104 -1.23 57.79 7.39
C ASP A 104 -0.73 56.94 8.58
N ALA A 105 -1.63 56.22 9.26
CA ALA A 105 -1.26 55.29 10.32
C ALA A 105 -0.42 54.11 9.79
N TYR A 106 -0.76 53.53 8.63
CA TYR A 106 0.05 52.48 8.00
C TYR A 106 1.45 52.99 7.63
N ARG A 107 1.54 54.21 7.08
CA ARG A 107 2.83 54.83 6.76
C ARG A 107 3.70 54.97 8.01
N LYS A 108 3.12 55.43 9.13
CA LYS A 108 3.83 55.53 10.42
C LYS A 108 4.25 54.15 10.95
N ASP A 109 3.39 53.15 10.84
CA ASP A 109 3.70 51.79 11.28
C ASP A 109 4.81 51.12 10.43
N LEU A 110 4.88 51.42 9.12
CA LEU A 110 5.99 51.01 8.24
C LEU A 110 7.33 51.69 8.60
N GLN A 111 7.27 52.88 9.21
CA GLN A 111 8.44 53.63 9.68
C GLN A 111 8.72 53.42 11.18
N HIS A 112 7.95 52.56 11.86
CA HIS A 112 8.04 52.37 13.30
C HIS A 112 9.37 51.73 13.73
N PRO A 113 10.02 52.12 14.84
CA PRO A 113 11.31 51.55 15.25
C PRO A 113 11.30 50.03 15.51
N ASN A 114 10.14 49.48 15.88
CA ASN A 114 9.93 48.04 16.12
C ASN A 114 9.73 47.27 14.79
N GLU A 115 10.63 46.33 14.50
CA GLU A 115 10.60 45.45 13.32
C GLU A 115 9.37 44.55 13.21
N PHE A 116 8.80 44.12 14.34
CA PHE A 116 7.63 43.22 14.34
C PHE A 116 6.37 43.95 13.89
N ILE A 117 6.26 45.25 14.21
CA ILE A 117 5.17 46.11 13.75
C ILE A 117 5.32 46.31 12.24
N ARG A 118 6.51 46.75 11.76
CA ARG A 118 6.79 46.88 10.32
C ARG A 118 6.46 45.62 9.54
N GLY A 119 6.99 44.46 9.97
CA GLY A 119 6.77 43.20 9.26
C GLY A 119 5.33 42.68 9.33
N SER A 120 4.59 42.97 10.40
CA SER A 120 3.16 42.63 10.46
C SER A 120 2.33 43.52 9.54
N THR A 121 2.64 44.82 9.50
CA THR A 121 2.02 45.77 8.56
C THR A 121 2.32 45.35 7.11
N LEU A 122 3.57 45.03 6.76
CA LEU A 122 3.93 44.56 5.42
C LEU A 122 3.14 43.31 4.99
N ARG A 123 2.94 42.34 5.89
CA ARG A 123 2.10 41.16 5.62
C ARG A 123 0.63 41.51 5.44
N PHE A 124 0.13 42.48 6.21
CA PHE A 124 -1.23 42.98 6.06
C PHE A 124 -1.44 43.66 4.70
N LEU A 125 -0.46 44.43 4.22
CA LEU A 125 -0.54 45.09 2.91
C LEU A 125 -0.67 44.09 1.74
N CYS A 126 -0.14 42.87 1.88
CA CYS A 126 -0.35 41.80 0.87
C CYS A 126 -1.83 41.42 0.69
N LYS A 127 -2.70 41.75 1.65
CA LYS A 127 -4.13 41.42 1.63
C LYS A 127 -5.03 42.57 1.18
N LEU A 128 -4.49 43.79 1.08
CA LEU A 128 -5.25 44.94 0.60
C LEU A 128 -5.53 44.82 -0.90
N LYS A 129 -6.75 45.18 -1.29
CA LYS A 129 -7.22 45.12 -2.69
C LYS A 129 -7.42 46.51 -3.30
N GLU A 130 -7.20 47.55 -2.51
CA GLU A 130 -7.51 48.93 -2.86
C GLU A 130 -6.23 49.67 -3.33
N PRO A 131 -6.06 49.93 -4.64
CA PRO A 131 -4.83 50.55 -5.15
C PRO A 131 -4.64 51.98 -4.62
N GLU A 132 -5.72 52.73 -4.40
CA GLU A 132 -5.71 54.11 -3.86
C GLU A 132 -5.08 54.19 -2.45
N LEU A 133 -5.18 53.12 -1.65
CA LEU A 133 -4.57 53.05 -0.32
C LEU A 133 -3.11 52.61 -0.37
N LEU A 134 -2.74 51.82 -1.39
CA LEU A 134 -1.39 51.30 -1.56
C LEU A 134 -0.45 52.35 -2.17
N GLU A 135 -0.90 53.13 -3.15
CA GLU A 135 -0.08 54.13 -3.86
C GLU A 135 0.71 55.06 -2.91
N PRO A 136 0.10 55.68 -1.88
CA PRO A 136 0.83 56.57 -0.97
C PRO A 136 1.85 55.84 -0.08
N LEU A 137 1.73 54.51 0.08
CA LEU A 137 2.59 53.70 0.95
C LEU A 137 3.84 53.19 0.22
N MET A 138 3.85 53.21 -1.12
CA MET A 138 4.95 52.67 -1.93
C MET A 138 6.34 53.16 -1.51
N PRO A 139 6.57 54.46 -1.26
CA PRO A 139 7.90 54.94 -0.84
C PRO A 139 8.37 54.32 0.50
N SER A 140 7.44 54.12 1.45
CA SER A 140 7.77 53.53 2.75
C SER A 140 8.00 52.02 2.67
N ILE A 141 7.28 51.33 1.78
CA ILE A 141 7.51 49.90 1.51
C ILE A 141 8.89 49.70 0.86
N ARG A 142 9.26 50.54 -0.12
CA ARG A 142 10.59 50.49 -0.75
C ARG A 142 11.70 50.72 0.28
N GLN A 143 11.56 51.70 1.16
CA GLN A 143 12.51 51.95 2.25
C GLN A 143 12.69 50.75 3.18
N CYS A 144 11.68 49.89 3.33
CA CYS A 144 11.77 48.68 4.16
C CYS A 144 12.72 47.61 3.57
N LEU A 145 13.08 47.69 2.28
CA LEU A 145 14.12 46.83 1.68
C LEU A 145 15.52 47.12 2.22
N GLU A 146 15.78 48.34 2.67
CA GLU A 146 17.10 48.75 3.20
C GLU A 146 17.19 48.60 4.72
N HIS A 147 16.17 48.03 5.35
CA HIS A 147 16.09 47.95 6.81
C HIS A 147 17.16 46.99 7.38
N ARG A 148 17.76 47.33 8.53
CA ARG A 148 18.82 46.53 9.17
C ARG A 148 18.46 45.06 9.43
N HIS A 149 17.19 44.80 9.75
CA HIS A 149 16.68 43.48 10.14
C HIS A 149 16.10 42.71 8.94
N SER A 150 16.60 41.51 8.68
CA SER A 150 16.17 40.66 7.55
C SER A 150 14.69 40.28 7.60
N TYR A 151 14.11 40.14 8.80
CA TYR A 151 12.67 39.92 8.97
C TYR A 151 11.82 40.99 8.25
N VAL A 152 12.22 42.26 8.30
CA VAL A 152 11.48 43.35 7.63
C VAL A 152 11.70 43.27 6.12
N ARG A 153 12.95 43.13 5.68
CA ARG A 153 13.30 43.05 4.25
C ARG A 153 12.59 41.89 3.55
N ARG A 154 12.56 40.71 4.17
CA ARG A 154 11.85 39.52 3.66
C ARG A 154 10.36 39.77 3.44
N ASN A 155 9.70 40.41 4.40
CA ASN A 155 8.28 40.76 4.29
C ASN A 155 8.06 41.90 3.29
N ALA A 156 9.02 42.81 3.12
CA ALA A 156 8.95 43.88 2.13
C ALA A 156 9.01 43.31 0.70
N VAL A 157 9.90 42.36 0.44
CA VAL A 157 9.95 41.63 -0.84
C VAL A 157 8.61 40.93 -1.12
N LEU A 158 8.03 40.25 -0.12
CA LEU A 158 6.73 39.59 -0.26
C LEU A 158 5.59 40.59 -0.57
N ALA A 159 5.59 41.74 0.10
CA ALA A 159 4.63 42.80 -0.14
C ALA A 159 4.77 43.35 -1.57
N ILE A 160 5.98 43.69 -1.99
CA ILE A 160 6.27 44.18 -3.35
C ILE A 160 5.84 43.15 -4.39
N TYR A 161 6.16 41.86 -4.19
CA TYR A 161 5.73 40.80 -5.10
C TYR A 161 4.21 40.73 -5.24
N THR A 162 3.50 40.77 -4.11
CA THR A 162 2.04 40.67 -4.11
C THR A 162 1.39 41.90 -4.74
N ILE A 163 1.92 43.09 -4.45
CA ILE A 163 1.44 44.36 -5.01
C ILE A 163 1.69 44.38 -6.52
N TYR A 164 2.90 44.04 -6.98
CA TYR A 164 3.22 43.99 -8.41
C TYR A 164 2.33 43.02 -9.19
N ARG A 165 2.06 41.83 -8.62
CA ARG A 165 1.21 40.83 -9.27
C ARG A 165 -0.24 41.28 -9.42
N ASN A 166 -0.75 42.04 -8.45
CA ASN A 166 -2.14 42.51 -8.45
C ASN A 166 -2.31 43.87 -9.15
N PHE A 167 -1.29 44.74 -9.07
CA PHE A 167 -1.29 46.14 -9.48
C PHE A 167 0.10 46.53 -10.06
N ASP A 168 0.39 46.05 -11.26
CA ASP A 168 1.68 46.27 -11.95
C ASP A 168 2.04 47.75 -12.12
N PHE A 169 1.05 48.61 -12.40
CA PHE A 169 1.21 50.04 -12.62
C PHE A 169 1.68 50.82 -11.38
N LEU A 170 1.49 50.29 -10.16
CA LEU A 170 1.95 50.95 -8.92
C LEU A 170 3.46 50.86 -8.71
N ILE A 171 4.10 49.83 -9.27
CA ILE A 171 5.55 49.59 -9.15
C ILE A 171 6.09 48.89 -10.41
N PRO A 172 6.10 49.57 -11.57
CA PRO A 172 6.53 48.94 -12.83
C PRO A 172 8.00 48.51 -12.82
N ASP A 173 8.83 49.18 -12.01
CA ASP A 173 10.26 48.92 -11.81
C ASP A 173 10.55 47.84 -10.75
N ALA A 174 9.53 47.14 -10.23
CA ALA A 174 9.69 46.10 -9.21
C ALA A 174 10.72 45.01 -9.56
N PRO A 175 10.70 44.41 -10.77
CA PRO A 175 11.66 43.37 -11.13
C PRO A 175 13.12 43.86 -11.12
N GLU A 176 13.36 45.10 -11.54
CA GLU A 176 14.69 45.71 -11.52
C GLU A 176 15.17 45.99 -10.09
N LEU A 177 14.30 46.60 -9.28
CA LEU A 177 14.59 46.88 -7.86
C LEU A 177 14.94 45.61 -7.08
N ILE A 178 14.20 44.52 -7.32
CA ILE A 178 14.40 43.26 -6.60
C ILE A 178 15.62 42.50 -7.11
N ALA A 179 15.98 42.63 -8.39
CA ALA A 179 17.23 42.09 -8.91
C ALA A 179 18.45 42.75 -8.25
N THR A 180 18.48 44.08 -8.16
CA THR A 180 19.55 44.81 -7.46
C THR A 180 19.60 44.46 -5.96
N PHE A 181 18.44 44.31 -5.32
CA PHE A 181 18.35 43.86 -3.94
C PHE A 181 18.94 42.45 -3.75
N LEU A 182 18.64 41.53 -4.66
CA LEU A 182 19.08 40.13 -4.59
C LEU A 182 20.61 39.99 -4.71
N GLU A 183 21.27 40.85 -5.47
CA GLU A 183 22.73 40.88 -5.62
C GLU A 183 23.45 41.33 -4.33
N GLY A 184 22.89 42.30 -3.61
CA GLY A 184 23.49 42.85 -2.39
C GLY A 184 23.11 42.12 -1.09
N GLU A 185 22.03 41.35 -1.07
CA GLU A 185 21.52 40.68 0.12
C GLU A 185 22.40 39.51 0.57
N GLN A 186 22.44 39.24 1.88
CA GLN A 186 23.19 38.13 2.48
C GLN A 186 22.26 37.10 3.16
N ASP A 187 21.09 37.53 3.63
CA ASP A 187 20.13 36.65 4.30
C ASP A 187 19.44 35.69 3.31
N MET A 188 19.52 34.39 3.58
CA MET A 188 18.99 33.33 2.72
C MET A 188 17.46 33.40 2.54
N SER A 189 16.73 33.84 3.57
CA SER A 189 15.26 33.92 3.53
C SER A 189 14.79 35.08 2.65
N CYS A 190 15.49 36.22 2.71
CA CYS A 190 15.30 37.34 1.81
C CYS A 190 15.63 36.96 0.36
N LYS A 191 16.79 36.32 0.12
CA LYS A 191 17.20 35.85 -1.21
C LYS A 191 16.17 34.94 -1.84
N ARG A 192 15.63 33.99 -1.06
CA ARG A 192 14.59 33.07 -1.52
C ARG A 192 13.33 33.79 -2.00
N ASN A 193 12.82 34.75 -1.23
CA ASN A 193 11.62 35.49 -1.65
C ASN A 193 11.90 36.38 -2.86
N ALA A 194 13.07 37.01 -2.93
CA ALA A 194 13.46 37.87 -4.05
C ALA A 194 13.63 37.06 -5.33
N PHE A 195 14.33 35.93 -5.24
CA PHE A 195 14.48 35.00 -6.35
C PHE A 195 13.14 34.42 -6.80
N MET A 196 12.28 33.99 -5.88
CA MET A 196 10.93 33.50 -6.19
C MET A 196 10.08 34.55 -6.92
N MET A 197 10.16 35.82 -6.51
CA MET A 197 9.49 36.90 -7.22
C MET A 197 10.02 37.05 -8.65
N LEU A 198 11.35 37.07 -8.83
CA LEU A 198 11.94 37.19 -10.17
C LEU A 198 11.56 36.02 -11.07
N ILE A 199 11.50 34.79 -10.56
CA ILE A 199 11.05 33.62 -11.34
C ILE A 199 9.67 33.86 -11.99
N HIS A 200 8.75 34.51 -11.28
CA HIS A 200 7.39 34.76 -11.76
C HIS A 200 7.24 36.07 -12.53
N ALA A 201 8.03 37.09 -12.20
CA ALA A 201 7.91 38.43 -12.79
C ALA A 201 8.85 38.65 -13.99
N ASP A 202 10.09 38.18 -13.92
CA ASP A 202 11.13 38.36 -14.95
C ASP A 202 12.14 37.20 -14.89
N GLN A 203 11.84 36.15 -15.65
CA GLN A 203 12.61 34.91 -15.68
C GLN A 203 14.04 35.11 -16.22
N GLU A 204 14.26 36.06 -17.13
CA GLU A 204 15.58 36.33 -17.70
C GLU A 204 16.54 36.88 -16.63
N ARG A 205 16.08 37.81 -15.78
CA ARG A 205 16.88 38.32 -14.66
C ARG A 205 17.18 37.25 -13.63
N ALA A 206 16.21 36.38 -13.33
CA ALA A 206 16.43 35.24 -12.43
C ALA A 206 17.52 34.30 -12.98
N LEU A 207 17.52 34.03 -14.29
CA LEU A 207 18.53 33.21 -14.96
C LEU A 207 19.92 33.85 -14.95
N ASN A 208 20.00 35.17 -15.19
CA ASN A 208 21.26 35.90 -15.13
C ASN A 208 21.86 35.87 -13.71
N TYR A 209 21.03 36.04 -12.68
CA TYR A 209 21.48 35.89 -11.29
C TYR A 209 21.95 34.46 -10.99
N LEU A 210 21.14 33.44 -11.31
CA LEU A 210 21.52 32.03 -11.09
C LEU A 210 22.83 31.68 -11.81
N SER A 211 23.02 32.22 -13.00
CA SER A 211 24.24 32.03 -13.79
C SER A 211 25.48 32.62 -13.13
N SER A 212 25.36 33.78 -12.49
CA SER A 212 26.47 34.40 -11.75
C SER A 212 26.87 33.62 -10.48
N CYS A 213 25.94 32.85 -9.91
CA CYS A 213 26.14 32.15 -8.64
C CYS A 213 26.07 30.62 -8.74
N ILE A 214 26.11 30.05 -9.96
CA ILE A 214 25.87 28.62 -10.22
C ILE A 214 26.82 27.68 -9.44
N ASP A 215 28.06 28.11 -9.22
CA ASP A 215 29.07 27.33 -8.50
C ASP A 215 28.92 27.42 -6.97
N GLN A 216 28.15 28.40 -6.46
CA GLN A 216 27.91 28.61 -5.03
C GLN A 216 26.61 27.97 -4.54
N VAL A 217 25.80 27.38 -5.43
CA VAL A 217 24.46 26.87 -5.10
C VAL A 217 24.47 25.83 -3.97
N THR A 218 25.53 25.03 -3.83
CA THR A 218 25.69 24.04 -2.76
C THR A 218 25.81 24.67 -1.37
N SER A 219 26.26 25.93 -1.28
CA SER A 219 26.38 26.69 -0.03
C SER A 219 25.06 27.34 0.41
N PHE A 220 24.06 27.37 -0.48
CA PHE A 220 22.76 27.97 -0.18
C PHE A 220 21.94 27.09 0.77
N GLY A 221 21.00 27.71 1.48
CA GLY A 221 20.01 26.99 2.28
C GLY A 221 19.14 26.08 1.41
N ASP A 222 18.67 24.98 2.01
CA ASP A 222 17.81 23.96 1.39
C ASP A 222 16.55 24.55 0.71
N ILE A 223 15.88 25.51 1.35
CA ILE A 223 14.68 26.16 0.79
C ILE A 223 15.00 26.89 -0.53
N LEU A 224 16.17 27.54 -0.63
CA LEU A 224 16.59 28.22 -1.86
C LEU A 224 17.02 27.20 -2.92
N GLN A 225 17.72 26.13 -2.53
CA GLN A 225 18.10 25.05 -3.44
C GLN A 225 16.87 24.39 -4.09
N LEU A 226 15.80 24.14 -3.33
CA LEU A 226 14.55 23.57 -3.86
C LEU A 226 13.92 24.48 -4.92
N VAL A 227 13.84 25.79 -4.65
CA VAL A 227 13.31 26.77 -5.63
C VAL A 227 14.19 26.83 -6.88
N ILE A 228 15.51 26.69 -6.74
CA ILE A 228 16.44 26.62 -7.87
C ILE A 228 16.20 25.36 -8.70
N VAL A 229 16.00 24.19 -8.08
CA VAL A 229 15.68 22.94 -8.79
C VAL A 229 14.38 23.08 -9.58
N GLU A 230 13.33 23.67 -8.96
CA GLU A 230 12.05 23.93 -9.62
C GLU A 230 12.22 24.88 -10.82
N LEU A 231 13.03 25.93 -10.69
CA LEU A 231 13.31 26.84 -11.79
C LEU A 231 14.05 26.12 -12.92
N ILE A 232 15.11 25.37 -12.61
CA ILE A 232 15.90 24.63 -13.60
C ILE A 232 14.98 23.68 -14.37
N TYR A 233 14.10 22.97 -13.68
CA TYR A 233 13.10 22.11 -14.30
C TYR A 233 12.23 22.87 -15.32
N LYS A 234 11.61 24.00 -14.91
CA LYS A 234 10.75 24.80 -15.78
C LYS A 234 11.49 25.39 -16.98
N VAL A 235 12.69 25.94 -16.76
CA VAL A 235 13.51 26.58 -17.79
C VAL A 235 13.99 25.55 -18.82
N CYS A 236 14.53 24.42 -18.37
CA CYS A 236 15.05 23.40 -19.27
C CYS A 236 13.95 22.66 -20.05
N HIS A 237 12.71 22.72 -19.55
CA HIS A 237 11.53 22.27 -20.28
C HIS A 237 11.13 23.28 -21.35
N ALA A 238 11.00 24.56 -21.00
CA ALA A 238 10.65 25.62 -21.95
C ALA A 238 11.74 25.84 -23.03
N ASN A 239 13.01 25.83 -22.63
CA ASN A 239 14.17 26.12 -23.47
C ASN A 239 15.22 24.98 -23.36
N PRO A 240 15.16 23.96 -24.23
CA PRO A 240 16.10 22.84 -24.20
C PRO A 240 17.59 23.21 -24.39
N GLY A 241 17.88 24.37 -24.99
CA GLY A 241 19.26 24.85 -25.20
C GLY A 241 20.04 25.11 -23.92
N GLU A 242 19.38 25.46 -22.82
CA GLU A 242 20.02 25.74 -21.53
C GLU A 242 20.30 24.47 -20.70
N ARG A 243 19.88 23.29 -21.16
CA ARG A 243 20.03 22.01 -20.41
C ARG A 243 21.48 21.72 -20.03
N ALA A 244 22.40 21.87 -20.98
CA ALA A 244 23.82 21.57 -20.76
C ALA A 244 24.43 22.43 -19.63
N ARG A 245 23.95 23.66 -19.48
CA ARG A 245 24.43 24.61 -18.47
C ARG A 245 23.98 24.21 -17.07
N PHE A 246 22.72 23.82 -16.91
CA PHE A 246 22.13 23.54 -15.59
C PHE A 246 22.32 22.09 -15.12
N ILE A 247 22.57 21.13 -16.03
CA ILE A 247 22.87 19.74 -15.64
C ILE A 247 24.05 19.67 -14.66
N ARG A 248 25.10 20.48 -14.87
CA ARG A 248 26.25 20.56 -13.94
C ARG A 248 25.82 20.99 -12.54
N CYS A 249 24.89 21.95 -12.45
CA CYS A 249 24.35 22.42 -11.17
C CYS A 249 23.54 21.31 -10.47
N ILE A 250 22.69 20.60 -11.20
CA ILE A 250 21.91 19.47 -10.66
C ILE A 250 22.82 18.36 -10.14
N TYR A 251 23.91 18.01 -10.85
CA TYR A 251 24.90 17.04 -10.35
C TYR A 251 25.52 17.45 -9.02
N ASN A 252 25.81 18.74 -8.82
CA ASN A 252 26.32 19.24 -7.55
C ASN A 252 25.27 19.14 -6.44
N LEU A 253 23.99 19.36 -6.76
CA LEU A 253 22.87 19.27 -5.81
C LEU A 253 22.54 17.83 -5.36
N LEU A 254 22.92 16.80 -6.13
CA LEU A 254 22.81 15.41 -5.68
C LEU A 254 23.62 15.11 -4.40
N ASN A 255 24.63 15.93 -4.12
CA ASN A 255 25.48 15.85 -2.93
C ASN A 255 25.07 16.85 -1.83
N SER A 256 23.91 17.48 -1.93
CA SER A 256 23.40 18.40 -0.89
C SER A 256 23.22 17.66 0.45
N SER A 257 23.34 18.38 1.57
CA SER A 257 23.09 17.84 2.91
C SER A 257 21.61 17.53 3.17
N SER A 258 20.69 18.17 2.43
CA SER A 258 19.25 18.01 2.60
C SER A 258 18.71 16.83 1.76
N PRO A 259 18.06 15.83 2.38
CA PRO A 259 17.45 14.70 1.66
C PRO A 259 16.39 15.13 0.64
N ALA A 260 15.60 16.16 0.95
CA ALA A 260 14.57 16.68 0.05
C ALA A 260 15.16 17.27 -1.23
N VAL A 261 16.27 18.03 -1.11
CA VAL A 261 16.97 18.59 -2.28
C VAL A 261 17.56 17.47 -3.13
N ARG A 262 18.17 16.44 -2.50
CA ARG A 262 18.73 15.29 -3.23
C ARG A 262 17.67 14.52 -4.00
N TYR A 263 16.49 14.32 -3.39
CA TYR A 263 15.35 13.64 -4.02
C TYR A 263 14.85 14.41 -5.24
N GLU A 264 14.55 15.71 -5.09
CA GLU A 264 14.05 16.54 -6.19
C GLU A 264 15.10 16.75 -7.29
N ALA A 265 16.37 16.90 -6.93
CA ALA A 265 17.47 17.01 -7.89
C ALA A 265 17.63 15.72 -8.72
N ALA A 266 17.51 14.54 -8.09
CA ALA A 266 17.54 13.26 -8.80
C ALA A 266 16.35 13.08 -9.75
N GLY A 267 15.14 13.47 -9.33
CA GLY A 267 13.93 13.42 -10.18
C GLY A 267 14.02 14.37 -11.37
N THR A 268 14.53 15.57 -11.12
CA THR A 268 14.81 16.56 -12.17
C THR A 268 15.87 16.05 -13.14
N LEU A 269 16.96 15.45 -12.64
CA LEU A 269 18.03 14.92 -13.50
C LEU A 269 17.55 13.85 -14.48
N VAL A 270 16.76 12.89 -14.00
CA VAL A 270 16.16 11.84 -14.84
C VAL A 270 15.28 12.44 -15.93
N THR A 271 14.54 13.51 -15.61
CA THR A 271 13.65 14.17 -16.58
C THR A 271 14.44 14.98 -17.62
N LEU A 272 15.56 15.59 -17.22
CA LEU A 272 16.34 16.45 -18.09
C LEU A 272 17.32 15.68 -18.99
N SER A 273 17.75 14.49 -18.58
CA SER A 273 18.76 13.70 -19.29
C SER A 273 18.47 12.20 -19.22
N SER A 274 18.37 11.58 -20.39
CA SER A 274 18.31 10.12 -20.58
C SER A 274 19.69 9.47 -20.73
N ALA A 275 20.78 10.24 -20.53
CA ALA A 275 22.13 9.70 -20.62
C ALA A 275 22.37 8.65 -19.51
N PRO A 276 23.00 7.50 -19.81
CA PRO A 276 23.24 6.45 -18.81
C PRO A 276 23.98 6.93 -17.56
N THR A 277 24.89 7.89 -17.71
CA THR A 277 25.64 8.50 -16.59
C THR A 277 24.75 9.33 -15.67
N ALA A 278 23.73 10.00 -16.20
CA ALA A 278 22.77 10.80 -15.43
C ALA A 278 21.80 9.88 -14.67
N ILE A 279 21.28 8.86 -15.35
CA ILE A 279 20.41 7.85 -14.73
C ILE A 279 21.15 7.08 -13.63
N LYS A 280 22.41 6.69 -13.87
CA LYS A 280 23.24 6.03 -12.85
C LYS A 280 23.41 6.89 -11.61
N ALA A 281 23.77 8.17 -11.78
CA ALA A 281 23.94 9.09 -10.66
C ALA A 281 22.64 9.33 -9.87
N ALA A 282 21.51 9.48 -10.58
CA ALA A 282 20.20 9.63 -9.93
C ALA A 282 19.80 8.36 -9.16
N ALA A 283 19.97 7.17 -9.76
CA ALA A 283 19.68 5.90 -9.11
C ALA A 283 20.58 5.65 -7.88
N THR A 284 21.88 5.92 -7.96
CA THR A 284 22.78 5.86 -6.80
C THR A 284 22.34 6.83 -5.69
N CYS A 285 21.91 8.05 -6.05
CA CYS A 285 21.38 9.01 -5.08
C CYS A 285 20.13 8.46 -4.37
N TYR A 286 19.17 7.90 -5.11
CA TYR A 286 17.97 7.27 -4.53
C TYR A 286 18.32 6.09 -3.61
N ILE A 287 19.24 5.21 -4.00
CA ILE A 287 19.68 4.09 -3.17
C ILE A 287 20.31 4.60 -1.87
N GLU A 288 21.16 5.63 -1.94
CA GLU A 288 21.74 6.24 -0.73
C GLU A 288 20.70 6.87 0.18
N LEU A 289 19.67 7.52 -0.37
CA LEU A 289 18.57 8.08 0.40
C LEU A 289 17.82 6.97 1.15
N ILE A 290 17.48 5.87 0.47
CA ILE A 290 16.78 4.74 1.10
C ILE A 290 17.61 4.13 2.25
N VAL A 291 18.93 4.02 2.09
CA VAL A 291 19.81 3.43 3.10
C VAL A 291 20.01 4.36 4.31
N LYS A 292 20.12 5.68 4.08
CA LYS A 292 20.41 6.66 5.16
C LYS A 292 19.17 7.11 5.92
N GLU A 293 18.02 7.19 5.26
CA GLU A 293 16.78 7.66 5.89
C GLU A 293 16.26 6.66 6.93
N SER A 294 15.59 7.18 7.97
CA SER A 294 15.00 6.36 9.02
C SER A 294 13.51 6.07 8.79
N ASP A 295 12.79 6.99 8.15
CA ASP A 295 11.35 6.87 7.89
C ASP A 295 11.05 5.84 6.80
N ASN A 296 10.26 4.83 7.14
CA ASN A 296 9.85 3.77 6.22
C ASN A 296 8.97 4.30 5.07
N ASN A 297 8.15 5.33 5.30
CA ASN A 297 7.31 5.91 4.25
C ASN A 297 8.16 6.56 3.17
N VAL A 298 9.20 7.30 3.57
CA VAL A 298 10.16 7.91 2.63
C VAL A 298 10.87 6.82 1.83
N LYS A 299 11.30 5.72 2.49
CA LYS A 299 11.92 4.58 1.78
C LYS A 299 11.01 3.98 0.72
N LEU A 300 9.73 3.77 1.05
CA LEU A 300 8.75 3.21 0.12
C LEU A 300 8.53 4.15 -1.08
N ILE A 301 8.39 5.46 -0.85
CA ILE A 301 8.21 6.46 -1.93
C ILE A 301 9.42 6.48 -2.86
N VAL A 302 10.64 6.47 -2.31
CA VAL A 302 11.88 6.48 -3.12
C VAL A 302 12.07 5.14 -3.86
N LEU A 303 11.70 4.02 -3.23
CA LEU A 303 11.75 2.70 -3.86
C LEU A 303 10.75 2.58 -5.02
N ASP A 304 9.55 3.12 -4.88
CA ASP A 304 8.56 3.17 -5.96
C ASP A 304 9.05 4.02 -7.14
N ARG A 305 9.81 5.09 -6.88
CA ARG A 305 10.51 5.84 -7.96
C ARG A 305 11.58 5.00 -8.65
N LEU A 306 12.38 4.22 -7.92
CA LEU A 306 13.36 3.29 -8.52
C LEU A 306 12.68 2.21 -9.38
N ILE A 307 11.55 1.66 -8.92
CA ILE A 307 10.74 0.71 -9.68
C ILE A 307 10.20 1.37 -10.96
N ALA A 308 9.70 2.61 -10.86
CA ALA A 308 9.25 3.36 -12.03
C ALA A 308 10.38 3.63 -13.05
N LEU A 309 11.64 3.83 -12.61
CA LEU A 309 12.78 3.95 -13.52
C LEU A 309 13.01 2.67 -14.32
N LYS A 310 12.76 1.50 -13.72
CA LYS A 310 12.93 0.19 -14.36
C LYS A 310 11.90 -0.07 -15.46
N GLU A 311 10.74 0.58 -15.44
CA GLU A 311 9.73 0.43 -16.51
C GLU A 311 10.22 0.95 -17.88
N VAL A 312 11.29 1.76 -17.90
CA VAL A 312 11.92 2.26 -19.13
C VAL A 312 13.08 1.34 -19.54
N PRO A 313 13.02 0.67 -20.71
CA PRO A 313 14.03 -0.32 -21.13
C PRO A 313 15.48 0.20 -21.23
N SER A 314 15.65 1.48 -21.54
CA SER A 314 16.98 2.11 -21.60
C SER A 314 17.61 2.28 -20.21
N HIS A 315 16.78 2.55 -19.19
CA HIS A 315 17.21 2.75 -17.81
C HIS A 315 17.46 1.42 -17.11
N GLU A 316 16.71 0.37 -17.48
CA GLU A 316 16.86 -0.98 -16.94
C GLU A 316 18.32 -1.46 -17.02
N LYS A 317 18.97 -1.33 -18.18
CA LYS A 317 20.38 -1.73 -18.38
C LYS A 317 21.34 -1.05 -17.40
N VAL A 318 21.07 0.20 -17.04
CA VAL A 318 21.88 0.96 -16.09
C VAL A 318 21.62 0.48 -14.66
N LEU A 319 20.36 0.21 -14.32
CA LEU A 319 19.97 -0.33 -13.02
C LEU A 319 20.52 -1.76 -12.78
N GLN A 320 20.69 -2.56 -13.84
CA GLN A 320 21.33 -3.88 -13.75
C GLN A 320 22.77 -3.80 -13.21
N GLU A 321 23.50 -2.70 -13.46
CA GLU A 321 24.84 -2.49 -12.89
C GLU A 321 24.80 -2.13 -11.39
N LEU A 322 23.66 -1.65 -10.89
CA LEU A 322 23.47 -1.17 -9.51
C LEU A 322 22.76 -2.19 -8.60
N VAL A 323 22.52 -3.42 -9.07
CA VAL A 323 21.80 -4.46 -8.30
C VAL A 323 22.42 -4.70 -6.92
N MET A 324 23.75 -4.74 -6.83
CA MET A 324 24.45 -4.96 -5.56
C MET A 324 24.28 -3.78 -4.59
N ASP A 325 24.19 -2.56 -5.11
CA ASP A 325 23.89 -1.38 -4.29
C ASP A 325 22.43 -1.38 -3.81
N ILE A 326 21.50 -1.82 -4.66
CA ILE A 326 20.08 -1.98 -4.30
C ILE A 326 19.93 -3.00 -3.16
N LEU A 327 20.66 -4.11 -3.18
CA LEU A 327 20.61 -5.13 -2.12
C LEU A 327 21.06 -4.60 -0.73
N ARG A 328 21.78 -3.48 -0.66
CA ARG A 328 22.11 -2.85 0.64
C ARG A 328 20.86 -2.36 1.39
N VAL A 329 19.76 -2.11 0.67
CA VAL A 329 18.47 -1.70 1.25
C VAL A 329 17.87 -2.78 2.16
N LEU A 330 18.27 -4.05 2.01
CA LEU A 330 17.82 -5.16 2.87
C LEU A 330 18.16 -4.97 4.35
N ALA A 331 19.13 -4.09 4.67
CA ALA A 331 19.42 -3.68 6.04
C ALA A 331 18.26 -2.94 6.74
N ALA A 332 17.27 -2.43 5.99
CA ALA A 332 16.06 -1.84 6.58
C ALA A 332 15.29 -2.90 7.40
N PRO A 333 14.70 -2.55 8.56
CA PRO A 333 13.97 -3.49 9.40
C PRO A 333 12.60 -3.88 8.82
N ASP A 334 12.00 -2.99 8.01
CA ASP A 334 10.64 -3.13 7.50
C ASP A 334 10.51 -4.25 6.44
N LEU A 335 9.49 -5.09 6.59
CA LEU A 335 9.26 -6.25 5.71
C LEU A 335 8.80 -5.84 4.31
N GLU A 336 8.01 -4.77 4.16
CA GLU A 336 7.49 -4.34 2.86
C GLU A 336 8.62 -3.71 2.01
N VAL A 337 9.49 -2.90 2.64
CA VAL A 337 10.71 -2.39 2.00
C VAL A 337 11.62 -3.53 1.52
N ARG A 338 11.80 -4.57 2.33
CA ARG A 338 12.58 -5.77 1.97
C ARG A 338 11.94 -6.53 0.80
N LYS A 339 10.62 -6.73 0.84
CA LYS A 339 9.86 -7.42 -0.20
C LYS A 339 9.97 -6.71 -1.55
N LYS A 340 9.68 -5.42 -1.60
CA LYS A 340 9.82 -4.61 -2.83
C LYS A 340 11.26 -4.60 -3.35
N THR A 341 12.25 -4.49 -2.46
CA THR A 341 13.68 -4.54 -2.81
C THR A 341 14.05 -5.89 -3.45
N LEU A 342 13.63 -7.02 -2.86
CA LEU A 342 13.93 -8.36 -3.39
C LEU A 342 13.24 -8.59 -4.73
N THR A 343 11.99 -8.13 -4.90
CA THR A 343 11.28 -8.20 -6.19
C THR A 343 12.04 -7.40 -7.26
N LEU A 344 12.44 -6.16 -6.98
CA LEU A 344 13.22 -5.34 -7.91
C LEU A 344 14.58 -5.99 -8.25
N ALA A 345 15.28 -6.52 -7.26
CA ALA A 345 16.58 -7.20 -7.48
C ALA A 345 16.44 -8.47 -8.34
N LEU A 346 15.38 -9.26 -8.14
CA LEU A 346 15.07 -10.46 -8.93
C LEU A 346 14.74 -10.18 -10.40
N GLU A 347 14.28 -8.97 -10.71
CA GLU A 347 14.00 -8.52 -12.06
C GLU A 347 15.24 -7.96 -12.76
N LEU A 348 16.13 -7.31 -12.01
CA LEU A 348 17.36 -6.70 -12.53
C LEU A 348 18.57 -7.65 -12.58
N VAL A 349 18.50 -8.83 -11.98
CA VAL A 349 19.64 -9.75 -11.90
C VAL A 349 20.00 -10.32 -13.28
N THR A 350 21.30 -10.43 -13.55
CA THR A 350 21.84 -11.00 -14.79
C THR A 350 22.74 -12.19 -14.48
N SER A 351 23.09 -12.98 -15.51
CA SER A 351 24.03 -14.12 -15.35
C SER A 351 25.41 -13.71 -14.81
N ARG A 352 25.77 -12.42 -14.84
CA ARG A 352 27.04 -11.91 -14.31
C ARG A 352 26.97 -11.59 -12.81
N THR A 353 25.83 -11.08 -12.35
CA THR A 353 25.66 -10.59 -10.96
C THR A 353 25.02 -11.62 -10.03
N ILE A 354 24.48 -12.71 -10.57
CA ILE A 354 23.74 -13.72 -9.81
C ILE A 354 24.58 -14.41 -8.72
N GLU A 355 25.85 -14.73 -8.98
CA GLU A 355 26.71 -15.39 -7.99
C GLU A 355 26.92 -14.51 -6.75
N GLU A 356 27.16 -13.22 -6.95
CA GLU A 356 27.30 -12.25 -5.87
C GLU A 356 25.99 -12.02 -5.13
N MET A 357 24.86 -11.91 -5.86
CA MET A 357 23.53 -11.79 -5.25
C MET A 357 23.22 -12.98 -4.35
N VAL A 358 23.49 -14.21 -4.81
CA VAL A 358 23.28 -15.41 -4.01
C VAL A 358 24.19 -15.42 -2.78
N LEU A 359 25.43 -14.95 -2.88
CA LEU A 359 26.32 -14.82 -1.72
C LEU A 359 25.76 -13.84 -0.67
N VAL A 360 25.19 -12.71 -1.10
CA VAL A 360 24.55 -11.73 -0.21
C VAL A 360 23.31 -12.33 0.44
N LEU A 361 22.43 -12.96 -0.35
CA LEU A 361 21.21 -13.60 0.17
C LEU A 361 21.54 -14.72 1.15
N LYS A 362 22.57 -15.54 0.90
CA LYS A 362 23.06 -16.55 1.86
C LYS A 362 23.50 -15.93 3.18
N LYS A 363 24.29 -14.84 3.13
CA LYS A 363 24.71 -14.13 4.35
C LYS A 363 23.51 -13.59 5.12
N GLU A 364 22.54 -13.05 4.42
CA GLU A 364 21.34 -12.49 5.02
C GLU A 364 20.47 -13.57 5.66
N VAL A 365 20.30 -14.71 4.99
CA VAL A 365 19.65 -15.90 5.53
C VAL A 365 20.35 -16.38 6.81
N VAL A 366 21.68 -16.47 6.83
CA VAL A 366 22.42 -16.85 8.05
C VAL A 366 22.23 -15.85 9.20
N LYS A 367 22.17 -14.54 8.92
CA LYS A 367 21.90 -13.53 9.96
C LYS A 367 20.54 -13.74 10.62
N THR A 368 19.54 -14.17 9.86
CA THR A 368 18.22 -14.40 10.44
C THR A 368 18.21 -15.49 11.50
N ASN A 369 19.18 -16.42 11.53
CA ASN A 369 19.27 -17.46 12.56
C ASN A 369 19.53 -16.90 13.97
N ASN A 370 20.17 -15.73 14.06
CA ASN A 370 20.58 -15.14 15.33
C ASN A 370 19.59 -14.10 15.89
N VAL A 371 18.54 -13.75 15.13
CA VAL A 371 17.65 -12.62 15.45
C VAL A 371 16.20 -13.09 15.46
N GLU A 372 15.64 -13.35 16.65
CA GLU A 372 14.23 -13.71 16.82
C GLU A 372 13.37 -12.44 17.01
N HIS A 373 12.73 -11.99 15.93
CA HIS A 373 11.61 -11.05 15.95
C HIS A 373 10.37 -11.72 15.33
N GLU A 374 9.17 -11.26 15.66
CA GLU A 374 7.91 -11.84 15.16
C GLU A 374 7.86 -11.95 13.62
N ASP A 375 8.45 -11.00 12.89
CA ASP A 375 8.49 -11.00 11.43
C ASP A 375 9.74 -11.68 10.83
N THR A 376 10.70 -12.14 11.63
CA THR A 376 11.90 -12.83 11.11
C THR A 376 11.51 -14.10 10.34
N GLY A 377 10.49 -14.82 10.82
CA GLY A 377 10.00 -16.03 10.14
C GLY A 377 9.46 -15.75 8.73
N LYS A 378 8.70 -14.67 8.56
CA LYS A 378 8.18 -14.23 7.25
C LYS A 378 9.31 -13.74 6.35
N TYR A 379 10.28 -13.02 6.91
CA TYR A 379 11.45 -12.57 6.15
C TYR A 379 12.32 -13.74 5.67
N ARG A 380 12.56 -14.76 6.50
CA ARG A 380 13.22 -16.01 6.09
C ARG A 380 12.50 -16.66 4.92
N GLN A 381 11.18 -16.81 5.04
CA GLN A 381 10.37 -17.40 3.97
C GLN A 381 10.54 -16.63 2.65
N LEU A 382 10.52 -15.29 2.72
CA LEU A 382 10.71 -14.42 1.57
C LEU A 382 12.11 -14.59 0.93
N LEU A 383 13.17 -14.69 1.73
CA LEU A 383 14.53 -14.95 1.24
C LEU A 383 14.65 -16.34 0.58
N VAL A 384 14.05 -17.37 1.16
CA VAL A 384 14.02 -18.73 0.60
C VAL A 384 13.28 -18.74 -0.75
N ARG A 385 12.10 -18.10 -0.84
CA ARG A 385 11.35 -17.94 -2.10
C ARG A 385 12.18 -17.21 -3.16
N THR A 386 12.92 -16.18 -2.76
CA THR A 386 13.82 -15.43 -3.66
C THR A 386 14.96 -16.32 -4.17
N LEU A 387 15.62 -17.08 -3.29
CA LEU A 387 16.67 -18.03 -3.65
C LEU A 387 16.17 -19.15 -4.57
N HIS A 388 14.97 -19.67 -4.32
CA HIS A 388 14.28 -20.61 -5.22
C HIS A 388 14.16 -19.97 -6.61
N GLN A 389 13.55 -18.79 -6.73
CA GLN A 389 13.37 -18.12 -8.03
C GLN A 389 14.71 -17.85 -8.74
N CYS A 390 15.76 -17.47 -8.02
CA CYS A 390 17.12 -17.34 -8.56
C CYS A 390 17.61 -18.65 -9.21
N SER A 391 17.46 -19.79 -8.53
CA SER A 391 17.91 -21.09 -9.06
C SER A 391 17.10 -21.59 -10.25
N VAL A 392 15.82 -21.22 -10.33
CA VAL A 392 14.91 -21.55 -11.45
C VAL A 392 15.26 -20.73 -12.69
N LYS A 393 15.59 -19.44 -12.50
CA LYS A 393 16.06 -18.55 -13.57
C LYS A 393 17.49 -18.87 -14.02
N PHE A 394 18.38 -19.21 -13.08
CA PHE A 394 19.80 -19.47 -13.32
C PHE A 394 20.22 -20.84 -12.75
N PRO A 395 20.13 -21.91 -13.56
CA PRO A 395 20.52 -23.27 -13.17
C PRO A 395 21.94 -23.42 -12.61
N ASP A 396 22.89 -22.61 -13.10
CA ASP A 396 24.32 -22.76 -12.78
C ASP A 396 24.62 -22.57 -11.29
N VAL A 397 23.85 -21.72 -10.60
CA VAL A 397 24.05 -21.38 -9.18
C VAL A 397 23.33 -22.36 -8.24
N ALA A 398 22.49 -23.26 -8.76
CA ALA A 398 21.70 -24.19 -7.95
C ALA A 398 22.58 -25.08 -7.05
N SER A 399 23.75 -25.51 -7.54
CA SER A 399 24.73 -26.32 -6.79
C SER A 399 25.17 -25.66 -5.49
N ALA A 400 25.29 -24.33 -5.48
CA ALA A 400 25.68 -23.56 -4.31
C ALA A 400 24.50 -23.29 -3.37
N ILE A 401 23.28 -23.15 -3.90
CA ILE A 401 22.07 -22.78 -3.13
C ILE A 401 21.53 -23.99 -2.36
N ILE A 402 21.50 -25.18 -2.97
CA ILE A 402 20.88 -26.39 -2.43
C ILE A 402 21.37 -26.72 -1.00
N PRO A 403 22.68 -26.80 -0.71
CA PRO A 403 23.14 -27.16 0.63
C PRO A 403 22.68 -26.17 1.70
N VAL A 404 22.71 -24.87 1.39
CA VAL A 404 22.29 -23.83 2.33
C VAL A 404 20.80 -23.93 2.63
N LEU A 405 19.95 -24.15 1.61
CA LEU A 405 18.52 -24.28 1.83
C LEU A 405 18.17 -25.54 2.64
N MET A 406 18.91 -26.64 2.47
CA MET A 406 18.64 -27.89 3.20
C MET A 406 18.86 -27.79 4.70
N GLU A 407 19.79 -26.96 5.17
CA GLU A 407 19.98 -26.72 6.62
C GLU A 407 18.70 -26.19 7.30
N PHE A 408 17.80 -25.52 6.55
CA PHE A 408 16.55 -24.97 7.08
C PHE A 408 15.43 -26.00 7.25
N LEU A 409 15.60 -27.23 6.78
CA LEU A 409 14.57 -28.28 6.95
C LEU A 409 14.41 -28.73 8.42
N GLY A 410 15.44 -28.53 9.24
CA GLY A 410 15.41 -28.79 10.68
C GLY A 410 14.98 -27.59 11.55
N ASP A 411 14.69 -26.44 10.94
CA ASP A 411 14.28 -25.23 11.66
C ASP A 411 12.83 -25.34 12.18
N THR A 412 12.52 -24.55 13.21
CA THR A 412 11.20 -24.47 13.85
C THR A 412 10.13 -23.83 12.96
N ASN A 413 10.53 -23.02 11.97
CA ASN A 413 9.59 -22.35 11.08
C ASN A 413 9.12 -23.27 9.93
N GLU A 414 7.94 -23.86 10.11
CA GLU A 414 7.33 -24.79 9.16
C GLU A 414 7.11 -24.18 7.76
N LEU A 415 6.80 -22.89 7.66
CA LEU A 415 6.46 -22.24 6.39
C LEU A 415 7.68 -22.11 5.46
N ALA A 416 8.82 -21.69 6.02
CA ALA A 416 10.06 -21.57 5.26
C ALA A 416 10.56 -22.95 4.79
N ALA A 417 10.51 -23.94 5.68
CA ALA A 417 10.96 -25.29 5.36
C ALA A 417 10.03 -26.02 4.37
N ALA A 418 8.72 -25.73 4.39
CA ALA A 418 7.80 -26.21 3.35
C ALA A 418 8.18 -25.66 1.96
N ASP A 419 8.50 -24.37 1.85
CA ASP A 419 8.95 -23.75 0.59
C ASP A 419 10.29 -24.36 0.12
N VAL A 420 11.22 -24.65 1.05
CA VAL A 420 12.47 -25.38 0.73
C VAL A 420 12.16 -26.76 0.13
N LEU A 421 11.22 -27.53 0.67
CA LEU A 421 10.92 -28.86 0.11
C LEU A 421 10.27 -28.79 -1.27
N VAL A 422 9.43 -27.78 -1.53
CA VAL A 422 8.90 -27.55 -2.87
C VAL A 422 10.04 -27.28 -3.85
N PHE A 423 11.02 -26.46 -3.44
CA PHE A 423 12.24 -26.23 -4.21
C PHE A 423 13.03 -27.52 -4.44
N VAL A 424 13.32 -28.30 -3.38
CA VAL A 424 14.10 -29.55 -3.48
C VAL A 424 13.40 -30.54 -4.41
N ARG A 425 12.07 -30.67 -4.33
CA ARG A 425 11.27 -31.53 -5.22
C ARG A 425 11.41 -31.13 -6.68
N GLU A 426 11.37 -29.82 -6.97
CA GLU A 426 11.57 -29.30 -8.33
C GLU A 426 13.02 -29.50 -8.80
N ALA A 427 13.99 -29.19 -7.94
CA ALA A 427 15.42 -29.27 -8.22
C ALA A 427 15.85 -30.71 -8.56
N VAL A 428 15.38 -31.71 -7.80
CA VAL A 428 15.70 -33.12 -8.05
C VAL A 428 15.15 -33.59 -9.40
N GLN A 429 13.97 -33.11 -9.81
CA GLN A 429 13.40 -33.48 -11.09
C GLN A 429 14.10 -32.78 -12.26
N ARG A 430 14.47 -31.50 -12.09
CA ARG A 430 15.00 -30.64 -13.15
C ARG A 430 16.52 -30.77 -13.35
N PHE A 431 17.27 -31.05 -12.29
CA PHE A 431 18.73 -31.10 -12.32
C PHE A 431 19.26 -32.52 -12.07
N ASP A 432 19.26 -33.34 -13.12
CA ASP A 432 19.73 -34.73 -13.09
C ASP A 432 21.13 -34.87 -12.50
N ASN A 433 22.03 -33.94 -12.84
CA ASN A 433 23.42 -33.93 -12.39
C ASN A 433 23.58 -33.65 -10.88
N LEU A 434 22.61 -32.97 -10.27
CA LEU A 434 22.64 -32.57 -8.86
C LEU A 434 21.84 -33.51 -7.95
N ARG A 435 21.15 -34.52 -8.51
CA ARG A 435 20.39 -35.51 -7.73
C ARG A 435 21.20 -36.20 -6.63
N PRO A 436 22.43 -36.70 -6.88
CA PRO A 436 23.21 -37.38 -5.84
C PRO A 436 23.53 -36.45 -4.67
N LEU A 437 23.87 -35.18 -4.96
CA LEU A 437 24.14 -34.16 -3.96
C LEU A 437 22.90 -33.90 -3.09
N VAL A 438 21.73 -33.78 -3.72
CA VAL A 438 20.47 -33.56 -3.01
C VAL A 438 20.14 -34.74 -2.09
N ILE A 439 20.25 -35.97 -2.59
CA ILE A 439 19.92 -37.17 -1.81
C ILE A 439 20.86 -37.30 -0.62
N SER A 440 22.17 -37.18 -0.83
CA SER A 440 23.17 -37.25 0.25
C SER A 440 22.90 -36.22 1.34
N ARG A 441 22.62 -34.96 0.96
CA ARG A 441 22.31 -33.91 1.95
C ARG A 441 20.96 -34.09 2.62
N LEU A 442 19.95 -34.59 1.92
CA LEU A 442 18.65 -34.88 2.52
C LEU A 442 18.75 -36.03 3.55
N LEU A 443 19.60 -37.03 3.31
CA LEU A 443 19.90 -38.11 4.26
C LEU A 443 20.57 -37.55 5.53
N ASP A 444 21.55 -36.65 5.39
CA ASP A 444 22.24 -36.01 6.52
C ASP A 444 21.26 -35.21 7.41
N VAL A 445 20.32 -34.49 6.79
CA VAL A 445 19.40 -33.57 7.48
C VAL A 445 18.15 -34.29 8.01
N PHE A 446 17.80 -35.46 7.48
CA PHE A 446 16.58 -36.20 7.83
C PHE A 446 16.33 -36.33 9.34
N PRO A 447 17.32 -36.67 10.20
CA PRO A 447 17.12 -36.78 11.65
C PRO A 447 16.77 -35.47 12.35
N SER A 448 17.15 -34.32 11.77
CA SER A 448 16.94 -33.00 12.38
C SER A 448 15.56 -32.43 12.12
N ILE A 449 14.81 -33.01 11.17
CA ILE A 449 13.46 -32.57 10.82
C ILE A 449 12.55 -32.83 12.03
N LYS A 450 11.67 -31.88 12.36
CA LYS A 450 10.70 -32.03 13.46
C LYS A 450 9.26 -31.94 12.99
N ALA A 451 8.97 -31.20 11.92
CA ALA A 451 7.60 -31.01 11.49
C ALA A 451 7.10 -32.16 10.60
N MET A 452 5.89 -32.62 10.87
CA MET A 452 5.20 -33.72 10.18
C MET A 452 5.11 -33.51 8.66
N LYS A 453 4.66 -32.33 8.22
CA LYS A 453 4.48 -32.03 6.77
C LYS A 453 5.80 -32.11 6.01
N ILE A 454 6.90 -31.70 6.65
CA ILE A 454 8.24 -31.70 6.09
C ILE A 454 8.75 -33.14 6.00
N HIS A 455 8.64 -33.91 7.09
CA HIS A 455 8.98 -35.33 7.12
C HIS A 455 8.30 -36.12 6.00
N ARG A 456 6.99 -35.91 5.83
CA ARG A 456 6.20 -36.59 4.78
C ARG A 456 6.75 -36.33 3.38
N ALA A 457 7.04 -35.08 3.04
CA ALA A 457 7.54 -34.72 1.73
C ALA A 457 9.00 -35.17 1.53
N ALA A 458 9.84 -35.12 2.57
CA ALA A 458 11.19 -35.69 2.54
C ALA A 458 11.17 -37.21 2.29
N LEU A 459 10.32 -37.95 2.99
CA LEU A 459 10.11 -39.40 2.79
C LEU A 459 9.69 -39.73 1.35
N TRP A 460 8.85 -38.89 0.75
CA TRP A 460 8.43 -39.06 -0.64
C TRP A 460 9.62 -38.88 -1.61
N ILE A 461 10.47 -37.86 -1.40
CA ILE A 461 11.66 -37.61 -2.24
C ILE A 461 12.64 -38.78 -2.14
N LEU A 462 12.95 -39.24 -0.92
CA LEU A 462 13.84 -40.38 -0.70
C LEU A 462 13.27 -41.66 -1.33
N GLY A 463 11.98 -41.94 -1.13
CA GLY A 463 11.31 -43.10 -1.74
C GLY A 463 11.35 -43.09 -3.26
N GLU A 464 11.22 -41.91 -3.87
CA GLU A 464 11.15 -41.76 -5.31
C GLU A 464 12.54 -41.74 -5.97
N TYR A 465 13.55 -41.07 -5.38
CA TYR A 465 14.82 -40.80 -6.07
C TYR A 465 16.03 -41.56 -5.53
N CYS A 466 15.94 -42.29 -4.40
CA CYS A 466 16.99 -43.23 -4.03
C CYS A 466 17.05 -44.38 -5.05
N THR A 467 18.20 -44.52 -5.72
CA THR A 467 18.45 -45.52 -6.77
C THR A 467 19.59 -46.47 -6.46
N THR A 468 20.45 -46.15 -5.50
CA THR A 468 21.57 -47.03 -5.11
C THR A 468 21.15 -47.95 -3.95
N SER A 469 21.74 -49.15 -3.89
CA SER A 469 21.46 -50.09 -2.79
C SER A 469 21.89 -49.55 -1.43
N GLU A 470 22.95 -48.74 -1.38
CA GLU A 470 23.49 -48.16 -0.15
C GLU A 470 22.56 -47.06 0.38
N ASP A 471 22.10 -46.14 -0.49
CA ASP A 471 21.13 -45.10 -0.09
C ASP A 471 19.84 -45.72 0.44
N ILE A 472 19.33 -46.78 -0.18
CA ILE A 472 18.11 -47.46 0.26
C ILE A 472 18.26 -48.05 1.67
N GLN A 473 19.43 -48.64 1.97
CA GLN A 473 19.72 -49.17 3.31
C GLN A 473 19.91 -48.06 4.35
N ASN A 474 20.53 -46.95 3.95
CA ASN A 474 20.66 -45.76 4.80
C ASN A 474 19.28 -45.17 5.15
N VAL A 475 18.37 -45.04 4.18
CA VAL A 475 16.98 -44.61 4.42
C VAL A 475 16.27 -45.54 5.40
N MET A 476 16.43 -46.85 5.26
CA MET A 476 15.84 -47.83 6.18
C MET A 476 16.35 -47.65 7.61
N THR A 477 17.66 -47.43 7.75
CA THR A 477 18.30 -47.19 9.05
C THR A 477 17.80 -45.89 9.70
N LEU A 478 17.69 -44.81 8.92
CA LEU A 478 17.16 -43.52 9.38
C LEU A 478 15.70 -43.61 9.79
N ILE A 479 14.86 -44.34 9.04
CA ILE A 479 13.46 -44.60 9.41
C ILE A 479 13.38 -45.34 10.74
N ARG A 480 14.25 -46.34 10.95
CA ARG A 480 14.31 -47.08 12.21
C ARG A 480 14.70 -46.19 13.39
N GLN A 481 15.71 -45.34 13.22
CA GLN A 481 16.10 -44.35 14.23
C GLN A 481 14.96 -43.37 14.54
N ALA A 482 14.24 -42.90 13.51
CA ALA A 482 13.14 -41.96 13.66
C ALA A 482 11.87 -42.58 14.29
N LEU A 483 11.69 -43.91 14.21
CA LEU A 483 10.60 -44.65 14.86
C LEU A 483 10.96 -45.17 16.26
N GLY A 484 12.25 -45.34 16.55
CA GLY A 484 12.75 -45.98 17.77
C GLY A 484 12.58 -47.50 17.77
N ASP A 485 12.52 -48.10 18.96
CA ASP A 485 12.45 -49.55 19.11
C ASP A 485 11.11 -50.15 18.65
N ILE A 486 11.17 -51.17 17.81
CA ILE A 486 10.00 -51.88 17.25
C ILE A 486 9.93 -53.27 17.92
N PRO A 487 8.76 -53.77 18.37
CA PRO A 487 7.39 -53.22 18.19
C PRO A 487 7.05 -52.00 19.05
N ILE A 488 6.43 -50.98 18.43
CA ILE A 488 6.17 -49.66 19.05
C ILE A 488 5.24 -49.76 20.26
N VAL A 489 4.15 -50.54 20.16
CA VAL A 489 3.14 -50.66 21.22
C VAL A 489 3.73 -51.32 22.47
N ASP A 490 4.53 -52.37 22.32
CA ASP A 490 5.15 -53.06 23.45
C ASP A 490 6.19 -52.16 24.13
N ASP A 491 6.94 -51.38 23.36
CA ASP A 491 7.92 -50.42 23.88
C ASP A 491 7.24 -49.26 24.63
N GLU A 492 6.13 -48.72 24.11
CA GLU A 492 5.34 -47.69 24.80
C GLU A 492 4.64 -48.24 26.05
N ILE A 493 4.15 -49.48 26.04
CA ILE A 493 3.58 -50.13 27.23
C ILE A 493 4.66 -50.33 28.30
N LYS A 494 5.87 -50.76 27.92
CA LYS A 494 7.02 -50.90 28.83
C LYS A 494 7.47 -49.57 29.42
N LYS A 495 7.53 -48.52 28.59
CA LYS A 495 7.84 -47.15 29.03
C LYS A 495 6.76 -46.61 29.98
N ALA A 496 5.49 -46.82 29.66
CA ALA A 496 4.37 -46.47 30.54
C ALA A 496 4.37 -47.26 31.86
N ALA A 497 4.94 -48.46 31.88
CA ALA A 497 5.13 -49.28 33.08
C ALA A 497 6.38 -48.90 33.92
N GLY A 498 7.22 -47.97 33.44
CA GLY A 498 8.40 -47.48 34.16
C GLY A 498 9.64 -48.38 34.09
N GLU A 499 9.69 -49.35 33.16
CA GLU A 499 10.88 -50.17 32.92
C GLU A 499 11.87 -49.42 32.01
N VAL A 500 12.91 -48.82 32.59
CA VAL A 500 14.03 -48.22 31.83
C VAL A 500 14.92 -49.35 31.30
N LYS A 501 15.25 -49.33 30.01
CA LYS A 501 16.25 -50.23 29.42
C LYS A 501 17.66 -49.87 29.91
N ASP A 502 18.38 -50.86 30.41
CA ASP A 502 19.73 -50.82 31.01
C ASP A 502 20.89 -50.57 30.03
N ASP A 503 20.69 -49.88 28.90
CA ASP A 503 21.70 -49.83 27.82
C ASP A 503 22.50 -48.50 27.69
N GLU A 504 22.46 -47.60 28.67
CA GLU A 504 23.42 -46.48 28.77
C GLU A 504 24.01 -46.35 30.18
N MET A 505 24.78 -47.35 30.64
CA MET A 505 25.81 -47.15 31.65
C MET A 505 27.18 -46.99 30.98
N VAL A 506 27.49 -45.76 30.55
CA VAL A 506 28.89 -45.31 30.40
C VAL A 506 29.08 -44.01 31.20
N THR A 507 29.57 -44.21 32.42
CA THR A 507 30.43 -43.33 33.24
C THR A 507 30.00 -41.88 33.54
N GLY A 508 29.71 -41.62 34.82
CA GLY A 508 30.05 -40.34 35.46
C GLY A 508 29.00 -39.76 36.41
N GLY A 509 29.05 -40.14 37.69
CA GLY A 509 28.22 -39.48 38.72
C GLY A 509 28.27 -40.18 40.07
N GLY A 510 29.43 -40.19 40.74
CA GLY A 510 29.55 -40.72 42.09
C GLY A 510 28.65 -39.97 43.08
N MET A 511 27.84 -40.70 43.83
CA MET A 511 27.05 -40.21 44.96
C MET A 511 28.00 -39.59 46.01
N GLN A 512 28.11 -38.25 46.06
CA GLN A 512 28.95 -37.58 47.05
C GLN A 512 28.35 -37.77 48.45
N ARG A 513 29.05 -38.51 49.30
CA ARG A 513 28.80 -38.57 50.74
C ARG A 513 29.53 -37.40 51.39
N LEU A 514 28.81 -36.41 51.90
CA LEU A 514 29.37 -35.38 52.75
C LEU A 514 29.30 -35.84 54.22
N VAL A 515 30.44 -35.74 54.90
CA VAL A 515 30.58 -35.97 56.35
C VAL A 515 30.42 -34.62 57.04
N THR A 516 29.47 -34.51 57.97
CA THR A 516 29.32 -33.31 58.79
C THR A 516 30.46 -33.19 59.80
N ALA A 517 30.70 -31.99 60.33
CA ALA A 517 31.83 -31.71 61.23
C ALA A 517 31.84 -32.51 62.56
N ASP A 518 30.82 -33.33 62.83
CA ASP A 518 30.74 -34.26 63.97
C ASP A 518 31.07 -35.72 63.62
N GLY A 519 31.40 -36.03 62.35
CA GLY A 519 31.81 -37.37 61.91
C GLY A 519 30.68 -38.31 61.47
N THR A 520 29.43 -37.86 61.39
CA THR A 520 28.31 -38.72 60.95
C THR A 520 28.04 -38.61 59.44
N TYR A 521 27.79 -39.74 58.77
CA TYR A 521 27.49 -39.79 57.32
C TYR A 521 26.00 -39.59 57.06
N ALA A 522 25.62 -38.58 56.27
CA ALA A 522 24.23 -38.35 55.87
C ALA A 522 23.99 -38.70 54.39
N THR A 523 22.97 -39.52 54.12
CA THR A 523 22.44 -39.82 52.77
C THR A 523 21.07 -39.17 52.60
N GLN A 524 20.93 -38.26 51.63
CA GLN A 524 19.69 -37.53 51.39
C GLN A 524 18.67 -38.42 50.67
N SER A 525 17.51 -38.66 51.27
CA SER A 525 16.35 -39.30 50.64
C SER A 525 15.42 -38.21 50.12
N ALA A 526 15.20 -38.15 48.81
CA ALA A 526 14.36 -37.12 48.19
C ALA A 526 12.86 -37.44 48.38
N PHE A 527 12.17 -36.62 49.18
CA PHE A 527 10.71 -36.58 49.26
C PHE A 527 10.13 -35.77 48.07
N SER A 528 9.21 -36.41 47.35
CA SER A 528 8.00 -35.86 46.70
C SER A 528 8.05 -34.41 46.19
N THR A 529 8.63 -34.19 45.01
CA THR A 529 8.25 -33.07 44.15
C THR A 529 7.13 -33.50 43.21
N VAL A 530 6.09 -32.68 43.12
CA VAL A 530 5.00 -32.83 42.15
C VAL A 530 5.62 -32.95 40.76
N THR A 531 5.50 -34.11 40.14
CA THR A 531 5.95 -34.35 38.77
C THR A 531 5.04 -33.56 37.84
N VAL A 532 5.49 -32.37 37.44
CA VAL A 532 5.13 -31.85 36.12
C VAL A 532 5.48 -32.97 35.14
N LYS A 533 4.50 -33.54 34.44
CA LYS A 533 4.74 -34.51 33.36
C LYS A 533 5.69 -33.85 32.36
N LYS A 534 6.99 -34.11 32.49
CA LYS A 534 7.97 -33.82 31.45
C LYS A 534 7.54 -34.70 30.28
N GLN A 535 7.11 -34.11 29.17
CA GLN A 535 6.89 -34.85 27.95
C GLN A 535 8.20 -35.59 27.63
N GLU A 536 8.19 -36.92 27.71
CA GLU A 536 9.33 -37.75 27.38
C GLU A 536 9.73 -37.51 25.92
N GLU A 537 11.02 -37.36 25.67
CA GLU A 537 11.57 -37.00 24.37
C GLU A 537 11.44 -38.20 23.40
N ARG A 538 10.29 -38.27 22.73
CA ARG A 538 9.99 -39.30 21.73
C ARG A 538 10.67 -38.97 20.39
N PRO A 539 11.13 -39.99 19.64
CA PRO A 539 11.56 -39.82 18.25
C PRO A 539 10.48 -39.14 17.40
N PRO A 540 10.83 -38.31 16.39
CA PRO A 540 9.88 -37.42 15.73
C PRO A 540 8.74 -38.14 15.00
N LEU A 541 9.01 -39.21 14.23
CA LEU A 541 7.94 -39.96 13.55
C LEU A 541 7.03 -40.68 14.56
N ARG A 542 7.59 -41.17 15.67
CA ARG A 542 6.78 -41.76 16.74
C ARG A 542 5.90 -40.72 17.41
N LYS A 543 6.43 -39.53 17.66
CA LYS A 543 5.69 -38.41 18.24
C LYS A 543 4.49 -38.03 17.38
N ASP A 544 4.70 -37.82 16.07
CA ASP A 544 3.62 -37.46 15.13
C ASP A 544 2.49 -38.50 15.13
N MET A 545 2.83 -39.79 15.19
CA MET A 545 1.86 -40.87 15.24
C MET A 545 1.10 -40.96 16.57
N MET A 546 1.76 -40.65 17.69
CA MET A 546 1.13 -40.62 19.00
C MET A 546 0.15 -39.44 19.14
N GLU A 547 0.45 -38.30 18.50
CA GLU A 547 -0.44 -37.13 18.38
C GLU A 547 -1.65 -37.40 17.44
N GLY A 548 -1.70 -38.58 16.82
CA GLY A 548 -2.86 -39.06 16.05
C GLY A 548 -2.80 -38.75 14.55
N GLU A 549 -1.66 -38.31 14.03
CA GLU A 549 -1.49 -37.95 12.62
C GLU A 549 -0.96 -39.14 11.78
N PHE A 550 -1.82 -40.14 11.53
CA PHE A 550 -1.46 -41.39 10.85
C PHE A 550 -1.19 -41.27 9.35
N PHE A 551 -1.47 -40.13 8.73
CA PHE A 551 -1.18 -39.90 7.32
C PHE A 551 0.32 -40.00 6.99
N VAL A 552 1.21 -39.67 7.94
CA VAL A 552 2.66 -39.91 7.77
C VAL A 552 2.95 -41.41 7.69
N GLY A 553 2.23 -42.23 8.45
CA GLY A 553 2.34 -43.69 8.40
C GLY A 553 1.93 -44.26 7.03
N ALA A 554 0.86 -43.75 6.42
CA ALA A 554 0.45 -44.13 5.07
C ALA A 554 1.47 -43.71 4.00
N ALA A 555 2.04 -42.51 4.13
CA ALA A 555 3.12 -42.04 3.26
C ALA A 555 4.40 -42.89 3.42
N LEU A 556 4.78 -43.21 4.65
CA LEU A 556 5.91 -44.07 4.97
C LEU A 556 5.73 -45.48 4.38
N ALA A 557 4.54 -46.06 4.48
CA ALA A 557 4.24 -47.34 3.88
C ALA A 557 4.42 -47.31 2.36
N THR A 558 3.93 -46.26 1.70
CA THR A 558 4.12 -46.05 0.25
C THR A 558 5.61 -45.94 -0.11
N THR A 559 6.39 -45.18 0.67
CA THR A 559 7.84 -45.04 0.49
C THR A 559 8.58 -46.37 0.65
N LEU A 560 8.29 -47.11 1.73
CA LEU A 560 8.88 -48.43 1.98
C LEU A 560 8.54 -49.43 0.88
N THR A 561 7.31 -49.43 0.36
CA THR A 561 6.93 -50.29 -0.77
C THR A 561 7.78 -49.97 -2.01
N LYS A 562 7.96 -48.69 -2.36
CA LYS A 562 8.81 -48.29 -3.49
C LYS A 562 10.26 -48.72 -3.32
N LEU A 563 10.83 -48.46 -2.14
CA LEU A 563 12.21 -48.80 -1.81
C LEU A 563 12.44 -50.32 -1.85
N ALA A 564 11.53 -51.11 -1.28
CA ALA A 564 11.61 -52.57 -1.30
C ALA A 564 11.51 -53.13 -2.73
N LEU A 565 10.58 -52.62 -3.54
CA LEU A 565 10.42 -53.03 -4.95
C LEU A 565 11.67 -52.68 -5.79
N LYS A 566 12.34 -51.56 -5.51
CA LYS A 566 13.63 -51.20 -6.14
C LYS A 566 14.77 -52.09 -5.66
N PHE A 567 14.85 -52.33 -4.34
CA PHE A 567 15.89 -53.15 -3.73
C PHE A 567 15.88 -54.58 -4.28
N ILE A 568 14.69 -55.14 -4.53
CA ILE A 568 14.52 -56.45 -5.17
C ILE A 568 15.16 -56.50 -6.57
N ARG A 569 15.08 -55.42 -7.36
CA ARG A 569 15.70 -55.37 -8.70
C ARG A 569 17.21 -55.11 -8.67
N LEU A 570 17.70 -54.41 -7.64
CA LEU A 570 19.12 -54.01 -7.53
C LEU A 570 20.01 -55.08 -6.88
N THR A 571 19.44 -55.91 -6.02
CA THR A 571 20.20 -56.92 -5.25
C THR A 571 19.88 -58.31 -5.78
N GLU A 572 20.89 -59.12 -6.11
CA GLU A 572 20.67 -60.51 -6.57
C GLU A 572 20.47 -61.51 -5.41
N ASP A 573 20.90 -61.16 -4.19
CA ASP A 573 20.80 -62.02 -3.00
C ASP A 573 19.38 -62.06 -2.41
N VAL A 574 18.70 -63.19 -2.63
CA VAL A 574 17.34 -63.47 -2.16
C VAL A 574 17.21 -63.36 -0.63
N LYS A 575 18.25 -63.68 0.15
CA LYS A 575 18.18 -63.56 1.62
C LYS A 575 18.08 -62.11 2.06
N ARG A 576 18.91 -61.24 1.47
CA ARG A 576 18.89 -59.80 1.73
C ARG A 576 17.59 -59.16 1.25
N GLN A 577 17.08 -59.56 0.09
CA GLN A 577 15.78 -59.11 -0.40
C GLN A 577 14.65 -59.45 0.61
N ASN A 578 14.60 -60.70 1.06
CA ASN A 578 13.56 -61.16 1.98
C ASN A 578 13.68 -60.49 3.35
N ALA A 579 14.89 -60.27 3.85
CA ALA A 579 15.12 -59.55 5.10
C ALA A 579 14.59 -58.11 5.03
N PHE A 580 14.92 -57.39 3.95
CA PHE A 580 14.46 -56.01 3.75
C PHE A 580 12.93 -55.92 3.63
N VAL A 581 12.32 -56.81 2.85
CA VAL A 581 10.85 -56.85 2.68
C VAL A 581 10.16 -57.20 3.99
N ALA A 582 10.67 -58.19 4.74
CA ALA A 582 10.10 -58.57 6.04
C ALA A 582 10.17 -57.42 7.05
N GLU A 583 11.28 -56.68 7.07
CA GLU A 583 11.44 -55.52 7.93
C GLU A 583 10.47 -54.38 7.54
N ALA A 584 10.32 -54.10 6.24
CA ALA A 584 9.34 -53.12 5.76
C ALA A 584 7.89 -53.51 6.12
N MET A 585 7.53 -54.79 5.98
CA MET A 585 6.22 -55.30 6.37
C MET A 585 6.00 -55.24 7.89
N LEU A 586 7.04 -55.49 8.70
CA LEU A 586 6.98 -55.36 10.15
C LEU A 586 6.71 -53.91 10.58
N ILE A 587 7.36 -52.93 9.95
CA ILE A 587 7.11 -51.50 10.20
C ILE A 587 5.64 -51.16 9.88
N MET A 588 5.14 -51.57 8.72
CA MET A 588 3.74 -51.31 8.33
C MET A 588 2.73 -51.98 9.30
N ALA A 589 2.98 -53.22 9.72
CA ALA A 589 2.12 -53.93 10.65
C ALA A 589 2.11 -53.28 12.04
N THR A 590 3.26 -52.81 12.51
CA THR A 590 3.37 -52.13 13.82
C THR A 590 2.72 -50.76 13.82
N ILE A 591 2.71 -50.04 12.70
CA ILE A 591 1.95 -48.80 12.52
C ILE A 591 0.44 -49.06 12.64
N ILE A 592 -0.08 -50.10 11.96
CA ILE A 592 -1.50 -50.49 12.07
C ILE A 592 -1.85 -50.90 13.50
N HIS A 593 -0.96 -51.66 14.16
CA HIS A 593 -1.15 -52.09 15.54
C HIS A 593 -1.20 -50.89 16.48
N LEU A 594 -0.30 -49.90 16.31
CA LEU A 594 -0.33 -48.66 17.08
C LEU A 594 -1.64 -47.91 16.91
N GLY A 595 -2.09 -47.69 15.66
CA GLY A 595 -3.33 -46.98 15.37
C GLY A 595 -4.59 -47.65 15.92
N LYS A 596 -4.58 -48.97 16.13
CA LYS A 596 -5.69 -49.75 16.71
C LYS A 596 -5.57 -50.00 18.21
N SER A 597 -4.41 -49.70 18.81
CA SER A 597 -4.13 -49.99 20.23
C SER A 597 -4.85 -49.06 21.21
N GLY A 598 -5.34 -47.90 20.75
CA GLY A 598 -5.95 -46.87 21.60
C GLY A 598 -4.95 -46.04 22.41
N LEU A 599 -3.64 -46.18 22.16
CA LEU A 599 -2.58 -45.42 22.82
C LEU A 599 -2.36 -44.01 22.23
N SER A 600 -2.79 -43.77 20.99
CA SER A 600 -2.69 -42.47 20.31
C SER A 600 -3.85 -41.54 20.68
N GLU A 601 -3.62 -40.23 20.60
CA GLU A 601 -4.65 -39.22 20.92
C GLU A 601 -5.86 -39.27 19.98
N LYS A 602 -5.63 -39.55 18.70
CA LYS A 602 -6.68 -39.84 17.70
C LYS A 602 -6.51 -41.27 17.17
N PRO A 603 -7.59 -41.99 16.84
CA PRO A 603 -7.49 -43.28 16.17
C PRO A 603 -7.04 -43.11 14.71
N ILE A 604 -6.46 -44.16 14.13
CA ILE A 604 -6.12 -44.21 12.70
C ILE A 604 -7.38 -44.14 11.83
N THR A 605 -7.32 -43.42 10.72
CA THR A 605 -8.44 -43.35 9.75
C THR A 605 -8.53 -44.62 8.92
N ASP A 606 -9.74 -44.99 8.49
CA ASP A 606 -9.95 -46.17 7.64
C ASP A 606 -9.18 -46.06 6.31
N ASP A 607 -9.12 -44.86 5.71
CA ASP A 607 -8.36 -44.58 4.49
C ASP A 607 -6.85 -44.86 4.66
N ASP A 608 -6.27 -44.46 5.80
CA ASP A 608 -4.86 -44.71 6.10
C ASP A 608 -4.60 -46.22 6.29
N VAL A 609 -5.50 -46.93 6.98
CA VAL A 609 -5.42 -48.40 7.15
C VAL A 609 -5.47 -49.09 5.80
N ASP A 610 -6.43 -48.73 4.94
CA ASP A 610 -6.61 -49.33 3.62
C ASP A 610 -5.40 -49.07 2.72
N ARG A 611 -4.81 -47.87 2.80
CA ARG A 611 -3.59 -47.54 2.06
C ARG A 611 -2.40 -48.40 2.49
N ILE A 612 -2.18 -48.54 3.81
CA ILE A 612 -1.08 -49.36 4.35
C ILE A 612 -1.32 -50.85 4.04
N ALA A 613 -2.57 -51.33 4.15
CA ALA A 613 -2.95 -52.69 3.81
C ALA A 613 -2.71 -53.01 2.33
N THR A 614 -2.99 -52.05 1.44
CA THR A 614 -2.69 -52.17 0.01
C THR A 614 -1.18 -52.30 -0.21
N CYS A 615 -0.36 -51.47 0.44
CA CYS A 615 1.10 -51.57 0.41
C CYS A 615 1.63 -52.93 0.89
N LEU A 616 1.05 -53.49 1.96
CA LEU A 616 1.37 -54.83 2.46
C LEU A 616 1.06 -55.93 1.44
N ARG A 617 -0.11 -55.87 0.79
CA ARG A 617 -0.49 -56.84 -0.27
C ARG A 617 0.48 -56.77 -1.45
N VAL A 618 0.87 -55.57 -1.88
CA VAL A 618 1.82 -55.38 -2.98
C VAL A 618 3.18 -56.02 -2.67
N LEU A 619 3.67 -55.89 -1.43
CA LEU A 619 4.94 -56.51 -1.01
C LEU A 619 4.86 -58.03 -0.87
N ALA A 620 3.70 -58.56 -0.51
CA ALA A 620 3.45 -60.00 -0.45
C ALA A 620 3.36 -60.65 -1.84
N GLU A 621 2.67 -59.99 -2.78
CA GLU A 621 2.45 -60.52 -4.14
C GLU A 621 3.65 -60.32 -5.07
N ARG A 622 4.45 -59.27 -4.87
CA ARG A 622 5.65 -58.93 -5.68
C ARG A 622 5.38 -58.87 -7.20
N SER A 623 4.19 -58.41 -7.59
CA SER A 623 3.78 -58.31 -9.00
C SER A 623 4.61 -57.28 -9.79
N ASP A 624 5.03 -57.64 -11.01
CA ASP A 624 5.77 -56.76 -11.92
C ASP A 624 4.96 -55.54 -12.36
N LEU A 625 3.64 -55.68 -12.53
CA LEU A 625 2.75 -54.56 -12.87
C LEU A 625 2.76 -53.50 -11.76
N MET A 626 2.71 -53.95 -10.50
CA MET A 626 2.73 -53.03 -9.36
C MET A 626 4.08 -52.33 -9.21
N HIS A 627 5.18 -52.99 -9.60
CA HIS A 627 6.49 -52.35 -9.67
C HIS A 627 6.50 -51.19 -10.68
N GLU A 628 5.98 -51.40 -11.88
CA GLU A 628 5.92 -50.36 -12.91
C GLU A 628 5.05 -49.17 -12.48
N ILE A 629 3.91 -49.44 -11.85
CA ILE A 629 3.01 -48.39 -11.35
C ILE A 629 3.71 -47.54 -10.26
N PHE A 630 4.27 -48.18 -9.24
CA PHE A 630 4.83 -47.48 -8.07
C PHE A 630 6.14 -46.74 -8.38
N ASN A 631 6.99 -47.27 -9.27
CA ASN A 631 8.31 -46.68 -9.56
C ASN A 631 8.37 -45.84 -10.84
N THR A 632 7.52 -46.13 -11.85
CA THR A 632 7.59 -45.45 -13.16
C THR A 632 6.39 -44.52 -13.36
N ALA A 633 5.16 -45.02 -13.20
CA ALA A 633 3.96 -44.23 -13.48
C ALA A 633 3.77 -43.08 -12.48
N CYS A 634 4.02 -43.32 -11.18
CA CYS A 634 4.00 -42.26 -10.16
C CYS A 634 4.98 -41.12 -10.47
N ARG A 635 6.17 -41.45 -11.00
CA ARG A 635 7.17 -40.46 -11.39
C ARG A 635 6.74 -39.67 -12.62
N GLY A 636 6.19 -40.35 -13.63
CA GLY A 636 5.70 -39.74 -14.86
C GLY A 636 4.57 -38.73 -14.63
N SER A 637 3.72 -38.96 -13.63
CA SER A 637 2.67 -38.00 -13.26
C SER A 637 3.25 -36.67 -12.77
N LEU A 638 4.34 -36.70 -11.99
CA LEU A 638 5.00 -35.47 -11.54
C LEU A 638 5.65 -34.70 -12.70
N SER A 639 6.31 -35.40 -13.63
CA SER A 639 6.94 -34.74 -14.77
C SER A 639 5.92 -34.03 -15.67
N ILE A 640 4.75 -34.65 -15.87
CA ILE A 640 3.63 -34.04 -16.60
C ILE A 640 3.12 -32.78 -15.88
N MET A 641 2.92 -32.86 -14.56
CA MET A 641 2.46 -31.73 -13.75
C MET A 641 3.43 -30.54 -13.79
N LEU A 642 4.73 -30.78 -13.63
CA LEU A 642 5.75 -29.73 -13.66
C LEU A 642 5.91 -29.13 -15.07
N ALA A 643 5.88 -29.96 -16.12
CA ALA A 643 5.92 -29.48 -17.49
C ALA A 643 4.71 -28.59 -17.84
N ALA A 644 3.52 -28.96 -17.37
CA ALA A 644 2.31 -28.16 -17.55
C ALA A 644 2.44 -26.78 -16.89
N LYS A 645 2.96 -26.73 -15.65
CA LYS A 645 3.18 -25.49 -14.89
C LYS A 645 4.19 -24.56 -15.56
N ILE A 646 5.33 -25.10 -16.02
CA ILE A 646 6.35 -24.30 -16.73
C ILE A 646 5.80 -23.68 -18.01
N GLN A 647 4.96 -24.41 -18.76
CA GLN A 647 4.36 -23.89 -19.98
C GLN A 647 3.38 -22.73 -19.70
N GLU A 648 2.67 -22.80 -18.57
CA GLU A 648 1.76 -21.75 -18.13
C GLU A 648 2.50 -20.50 -17.65
N ASP A 649 3.57 -20.66 -16.86
CA ASP A 649 4.42 -19.56 -16.42
C ASP A 649 5.06 -18.84 -17.63
N LYS A 650 5.49 -19.59 -18.65
CA LYS A 650 5.99 -19.02 -19.91
C LYS A 650 4.92 -18.25 -20.68
N ALA A 651 3.72 -18.79 -20.81
CA ALA A 651 2.62 -18.11 -21.49
C ALA A 651 2.22 -16.80 -20.78
N ALA A 652 2.21 -16.80 -19.45
CA ALA A 652 1.97 -15.60 -18.65
C ALA A 652 3.07 -14.54 -18.84
N GLN A 653 4.34 -14.97 -18.92
CA GLN A 653 5.47 -14.08 -19.15
C GLN A 653 5.46 -13.48 -20.57
N GLU A 654 5.18 -14.29 -21.59
CA GLU A 654 5.03 -13.83 -22.98
C GLU A 654 3.86 -12.85 -23.15
N ALA A 655 2.76 -13.07 -22.44
CA ALA A 655 1.63 -12.13 -22.41
C ALA A 655 1.99 -10.79 -21.75
N ALA A 656 2.87 -10.80 -20.75
CA ALA A 656 3.40 -9.59 -20.12
C ALA A 656 4.38 -8.83 -21.05
N GLU A 657 5.25 -9.56 -21.76
CA GLU A 657 6.23 -8.96 -22.70
C GLU A 657 5.57 -8.37 -23.96
N LYS A 658 4.45 -8.95 -24.43
CA LYS A 658 3.67 -8.38 -25.56
C LYS A 658 3.05 -7.01 -25.26
N LYS A 659 2.98 -6.57 -23.99
CA LYS A 659 2.55 -5.22 -23.62
C LYS A 659 3.62 -4.14 -23.87
N VAL A 660 4.82 -4.51 -24.32
CA VAL A 660 5.86 -3.53 -24.68
C VAL A 660 5.51 -2.86 -26.01
N VAL A 661 5.20 -1.56 -25.92
CA VAL A 661 4.81 -0.65 -27.01
C VAL A 661 5.86 -0.66 -28.14
N LYS A 662 5.46 -1.08 -29.34
CA LYS A 662 6.22 -0.86 -30.59
C LYS A 662 5.72 0.45 -31.22
N VAL A 663 6.59 1.43 -31.42
CA VAL A 663 6.28 2.66 -32.19
C VAL A 663 6.97 2.56 -33.56
N GLN A 664 6.24 2.81 -34.66
CA GLN A 664 6.80 2.86 -36.02
C GLN A 664 7.05 4.31 -36.46
N ALA A 665 7.98 4.50 -37.40
CA ALA A 665 8.41 5.83 -37.85
C ALA A 665 7.36 6.60 -38.68
N ASP A 666 6.33 5.91 -39.20
CA ASP A 666 5.27 6.47 -40.04
C ASP A 666 3.98 6.80 -39.25
N ASP A 667 4.03 6.74 -37.90
CA ASP A 667 2.87 7.03 -37.07
C ASP A 667 2.47 8.52 -37.16
N PRO A 668 1.18 8.84 -37.34
CA PRO A 668 0.69 10.20 -37.58
C PRO A 668 0.90 11.16 -36.40
N ILE A 669 1.00 12.46 -36.69
CA ILE A 669 1.07 13.53 -35.68
C ILE A 669 -0.30 13.64 -34.97
N ASN A 670 -0.27 13.51 -33.65
CA ASN A 670 -1.45 13.27 -32.83
C ASN A 670 -1.84 14.52 -32.00
N PHE A 671 -3.14 14.88 -32.02
CA PHE A 671 -3.71 16.02 -31.29
C PHE A 671 -4.33 15.58 -29.96
N SER A 672 -3.89 16.15 -28.84
CA SER A 672 -4.17 15.70 -27.46
C SER A 672 -5.65 15.65 -27.05
N GLN A 673 -6.52 16.39 -27.72
CA GLN A 673 -7.96 16.46 -27.41
C GLN A 673 -8.79 15.35 -28.08
N LEU A 674 -8.18 14.57 -29.00
CA LEU A 674 -8.89 13.63 -29.87
C LEU A 674 -8.44 12.17 -29.71
N ILE A 675 -7.67 11.84 -28.67
CA ILE A 675 -7.03 10.52 -28.51
C ILE A 675 -7.66 9.70 -27.40
N ASN A 676 -7.86 8.41 -27.70
CA ASN A 676 -8.17 7.34 -26.76
C ASN A 676 -6.88 6.96 -26.02
N ARG A 677 -6.88 6.95 -24.67
CA ARG A 677 -5.69 6.90 -23.79
C ARG A 677 -4.72 5.71 -23.93
N ALA A 678 -4.95 4.78 -24.86
CA ALA A 678 -4.12 3.58 -25.04
C ALA A 678 -2.78 3.84 -25.76
N ASP A 679 -2.63 4.95 -26.51
CA ASP A 679 -1.45 5.20 -27.37
C ASP A 679 -0.46 6.27 -26.85
N MET A 680 -0.48 6.58 -25.54
CA MET A 680 0.45 7.58 -24.98
C MET A 680 1.84 6.98 -24.68
N GLY A 681 2.85 7.40 -25.45
CA GLY A 681 4.26 7.10 -25.21
C GLY A 681 4.87 7.83 -23.99
N PRO A 682 6.11 7.49 -23.58
CA PRO A 682 6.70 7.80 -22.27
C PRO A 682 7.32 9.22 -22.19
N GLY A 683 6.58 10.23 -22.65
CA GLY A 683 7.14 11.57 -22.94
C GLY A 683 6.54 12.77 -22.21
N GLU A 684 5.35 12.72 -21.59
CA GLU A 684 4.73 13.95 -21.05
C GLU A 684 4.12 13.90 -19.65
N ASN A 685 4.35 15.03 -18.98
CA ASN A 685 3.73 15.61 -17.78
C ASN A 685 3.56 14.69 -16.56
N LEU A 686 4.69 14.36 -15.94
CA LEU A 686 4.70 13.86 -14.56
C LEU A 686 3.88 14.77 -13.63
N PHE A 687 3.85 16.09 -13.86
CA PHE A 687 3.07 17.02 -13.04
C PHE A 687 1.54 16.85 -13.22
N GLU A 688 1.07 16.62 -14.45
CA GLU A 688 -0.36 16.42 -14.75
C GLU A 688 -0.81 15.00 -14.40
N LEU A 689 0.08 14.01 -14.56
CA LEU A 689 -0.09 12.64 -14.04
C LEU A 689 -0.15 12.64 -12.50
N THR A 690 0.74 13.39 -11.84
CA THR A 690 0.73 13.53 -10.38
C THR A 690 -0.48 14.31 -9.90
N LEU A 691 -0.92 15.33 -10.64
CA LEU A 691 -2.14 16.09 -10.34
C LEU A 691 -3.39 15.21 -10.52
N SER A 692 -3.47 14.40 -11.58
CA SER A 692 -4.58 13.47 -11.81
C SER A 692 -4.59 12.28 -10.84
N GLN A 693 -3.42 11.81 -10.42
CA GLN A 693 -3.27 10.85 -9.31
C GLN A 693 -3.65 11.49 -7.96
N ALA A 694 -3.24 12.74 -7.70
CA ALA A 694 -3.61 13.49 -6.49
C ALA A 694 -5.11 13.84 -6.45
N LEU A 695 -5.78 13.91 -7.61
CA LEU A 695 -7.22 14.08 -7.74
C LEU A 695 -8.02 12.77 -7.69
N GLY A 696 -7.36 11.61 -7.46
CA GLY A 696 -8.02 10.32 -7.24
C GLY A 696 -8.50 9.60 -8.51
N VAL A 697 -8.06 10.01 -9.71
CA VAL A 697 -8.43 9.32 -10.95
C VAL A 697 -7.50 8.12 -11.16
N SER A 698 -7.83 6.99 -10.53
CA SER A 698 -7.22 5.71 -10.87
C SER A 698 -7.53 5.35 -12.33
N SER A 699 -6.49 5.14 -13.14
CA SER A 699 -6.62 4.73 -14.52
C SER A 699 -7.08 3.27 -14.58
N LYS A 700 -8.40 3.02 -14.63
CA LYS A 700 -8.91 1.76 -15.17
C LYS A 700 -8.51 1.70 -16.65
N LYS A 701 -7.60 0.79 -16.99
CA LYS A 701 -7.36 0.36 -18.36
C LYS A 701 -8.60 -0.44 -18.81
N ASP A 702 -9.10 -0.14 -20.00
CA ASP A 702 -10.03 -0.95 -20.79
C ASP A 702 -11.55 -0.87 -20.52
N ALA A 703 -12.16 0.32 -20.42
CA ALA A 703 -13.61 0.44 -20.71
C ALA A 703 -14.01 1.83 -21.26
N ASP A 704 -14.83 1.80 -22.32
CA ASP A 704 -15.52 2.86 -23.08
C ASP A 704 -15.27 4.35 -22.72
N PRO A 705 -14.87 5.20 -23.70
CA PRO A 705 -14.66 6.64 -23.51
C PRO A 705 -15.94 7.42 -23.16
N VAL A 706 -17.13 6.84 -23.34
CA VAL A 706 -18.40 7.44 -22.91
C VAL A 706 -18.72 7.13 -21.44
N GLY A 707 -18.26 5.99 -20.92
CA GLY A 707 -18.42 5.60 -19.51
C GLY A 707 -17.45 6.30 -18.56
N SER A 708 -16.31 6.77 -19.07
CA SER A 708 -15.33 7.57 -18.32
C SER A 708 -15.63 9.07 -18.33
N SER A 709 -16.76 9.50 -18.89
CA SER A 709 -17.21 10.89 -18.80
C SER A 709 -17.45 11.23 -17.33
N LYS A 710 -16.99 12.41 -16.88
CA LYS A 710 -17.29 12.94 -15.52
C LYS A 710 -18.79 12.88 -15.18
N LEU A 711 -19.65 12.81 -16.21
CA LEU A 711 -21.10 12.68 -16.11
C LEU A 711 -21.58 11.31 -15.58
N SER A 712 -20.81 10.23 -15.70
CA SER A 712 -21.23 8.91 -15.18
C SER A 712 -21.22 8.84 -13.64
N LYS A 713 -20.51 9.77 -13.00
CA LYS A 713 -20.44 9.92 -11.54
C LYS A 713 -21.39 11.00 -10.99
N VAL A 714 -22.21 11.59 -11.86
CA VAL A 714 -23.25 12.55 -11.45
C VAL A 714 -24.54 11.79 -11.19
N THR A 715 -24.99 11.82 -9.95
CA THR A 715 -26.26 11.23 -9.52
C THR A 715 -27.29 12.34 -9.37
N GLN A 716 -28.39 12.24 -10.11
CA GLN A 716 -29.51 13.15 -9.97
C GLN A 716 -30.26 12.86 -8.66
N LEU A 717 -30.37 13.86 -7.79
CA LEU A 717 -30.96 13.71 -6.46
C LEU A 717 -32.44 14.13 -6.41
N THR A 718 -32.84 15.13 -7.20
CA THR A 718 -34.24 15.58 -7.29
C THR A 718 -34.71 15.68 -8.74
N GLY A 719 -36.02 15.65 -8.95
CA GLY A 719 -36.63 15.75 -10.27
C GLY A 719 -36.58 17.18 -10.82
N PHE A 720 -36.68 17.32 -12.14
CA PHE A 720 -36.79 18.64 -12.80
C PHE A 720 -38.10 19.37 -12.49
N SER A 721 -39.04 18.73 -11.79
CA SER A 721 -40.32 19.33 -11.39
C SER A 721 -40.35 19.75 -9.92
N ASP A 722 -39.28 19.45 -9.18
CA ASP A 722 -39.17 19.84 -7.78
C ASP A 722 -38.78 21.33 -7.67
N PRO A 723 -39.24 22.07 -6.65
CA PRO A 723 -38.91 23.49 -6.47
C PRO A 723 -37.41 23.76 -6.39
N VAL A 724 -36.65 22.77 -5.92
CA VAL A 724 -35.19 22.79 -5.82
C VAL A 724 -34.63 21.60 -6.59
N TYR A 725 -33.86 21.89 -7.63
CA TYR A 725 -33.13 20.87 -8.37
C TYR A 725 -31.77 20.61 -7.73
N ALA A 726 -31.40 19.35 -7.56
CA ALA A 726 -30.13 18.94 -6.99
C ALA A 726 -29.52 17.76 -7.76
N GLU A 727 -28.23 17.88 -8.06
CA GLU A 727 -27.39 16.81 -8.60
C GLU A 727 -26.09 16.73 -7.83
N ALA A 728 -25.58 15.52 -7.62
CA ALA A 728 -24.38 15.30 -6.82
C ALA A 728 -23.31 14.57 -7.62
N TYR A 729 -22.10 15.09 -7.54
CA TYR A 729 -20.89 14.48 -8.07
C TYR A 729 -20.13 13.81 -6.92
N VAL A 730 -19.96 12.48 -7.01
CA VAL A 730 -19.27 11.69 -5.99
C VAL A 730 -17.81 11.49 -6.40
N ASN A 731 -16.87 11.97 -5.58
CA ASN A 731 -15.45 11.67 -5.72
C ASN A 731 -14.96 10.80 -4.56
N VAL A 732 -14.33 9.67 -4.87
CA VAL A 732 -13.86 8.70 -3.88
C VAL A 732 -12.33 8.72 -3.85
N ASN A 733 -11.76 9.22 -2.75
CA ASN A 733 -10.33 9.35 -2.52
C ASN A 733 -9.88 8.47 -1.35
N GLN A 734 -9.55 7.20 -1.60
CA GLN A 734 -9.11 6.22 -0.59
C GLN A 734 -9.96 6.20 0.70
N TYR A 735 -9.70 7.09 1.65
CA TYR A 735 -10.36 7.21 2.95
C TYR A 735 -11.47 8.28 3.00
N ASP A 736 -11.51 9.21 2.04
CA ASP A 736 -12.42 10.35 2.01
C ASP A 736 -13.30 10.30 0.76
N ILE A 737 -14.61 10.44 0.94
CA ILE A 737 -15.58 10.66 -0.13
C ILE A 737 -15.96 12.14 -0.10
N VAL A 738 -15.71 12.82 -1.21
CA VAL A 738 -16.09 14.22 -1.39
C VAL A 738 -17.33 14.23 -2.28
N LEU A 739 -18.45 14.67 -1.69
CA LEU A 739 -19.71 14.85 -2.40
C LEU A 739 -19.85 16.33 -2.77
N ASP A 740 -19.87 16.64 -4.06
CA ASP A 740 -20.12 18.00 -4.57
C ASP A 740 -21.57 18.08 -5.10
N VAL A 741 -22.45 18.74 -4.36
CA VAL A 741 -23.89 18.83 -4.65
C VAL A 741 -24.18 20.20 -5.25
N LEU A 742 -24.55 20.23 -6.54
CA LEU A 742 -25.11 21.40 -7.19
C LEU A 742 -26.58 21.51 -6.81
N ILE A 743 -26.98 22.66 -6.29
CA ILE A 743 -28.35 23.00 -5.94
C ILE A 743 -28.79 24.20 -6.76
N VAL A 744 -29.96 24.11 -7.38
CA VAL A 744 -30.55 25.14 -8.24
C VAL A 744 -31.95 25.46 -7.74
N ASN A 745 -32.22 26.74 -7.48
CA ASN A 745 -33.56 27.21 -7.17
C ASN A 745 -34.36 27.34 -8.47
N GLN A 746 -35.40 26.55 -8.66
CA GLN A 746 -36.25 26.66 -9.85
C GLN A 746 -37.40 27.65 -9.67
N THR A 747 -37.61 28.15 -8.45
CA THR A 747 -38.71 29.06 -8.11
C THR A 747 -38.36 30.53 -8.36
N ALA A 748 -39.40 31.36 -8.45
CA ALA A 748 -39.28 32.81 -8.54
C ALA A 748 -39.06 33.48 -7.17
N ASP A 749 -39.08 32.71 -6.08
CA ASP A 749 -38.95 33.21 -4.71
C ASP A 749 -37.52 32.99 -4.18
N THR A 750 -37.09 33.87 -3.27
CA THR A 750 -35.80 33.71 -2.57
C THR A 750 -35.94 32.63 -1.49
N LEU A 751 -35.13 31.58 -1.59
CA LEU A 751 -35.07 30.50 -0.60
C LEU A 751 -34.13 30.91 0.52
N GLN A 752 -34.65 30.97 1.75
CA GLN A 752 -33.90 31.27 2.97
C GLN A 752 -33.62 29.98 3.76
N ASN A 753 -32.53 29.96 4.54
CA ASN A 753 -32.13 28.83 5.37
C ASN A 753 -32.05 27.48 4.61
N LEU A 754 -31.72 27.51 3.32
CA LEU A 754 -31.59 26.30 2.50
C LEU A 754 -30.46 25.44 3.07
N THR A 755 -30.81 24.31 3.66
CA THR A 755 -29.89 23.41 4.36
C THR A 755 -29.95 22.03 3.72
N LEU A 756 -28.79 21.51 3.33
CA LEU A 756 -28.63 20.14 2.89
C LEU A 756 -28.35 19.26 4.11
N GLU A 757 -29.34 18.48 4.52
CA GLU A 757 -29.20 17.49 5.60
C GLU A 757 -28.84 16.14 4.99
N LEU A 758 -27.63 15.66 5.28
CA LEU A 758 -27.17 14.33 4.87
C LEU A 758 -27.08 13.40 6.08
N ALA A 759 -27.54 12.18 5.88
CA ALA A 759 -27.37 11.06 6.79
C ALA A 759 -26.71 9.90 6.01
N THR A 760 -25.95 9.10 6.74
CA THR A 760 -25.22 7.96 6.18
C THR A 760 -25.66 6.68 6.85
N LEU A 761 -25.79 5.61 6.08
CA LEU A 761 -26.01 4.25 6.54
C LEU A 761 -24.79 3.40 6.18
N GLY A 762 -24.35 2.59 7.15
CA GLY A 762 -23.08 1.86 7.11
C GLY A 762 -21.95 2.61 7.83
N ASP A 763 -20.73 2.13 7.67
CA ASP A 763 -19.51 2.67 8.29
C ASP A 763 -18.96 3.93 7.59
N LEU A 764 -19.87 4.84 7.25
CA LEU A 764 -19.57 6.16 6.68
C LEU A 764 -19.84 7.23 7.73
N LYS A 765 -18.86 8.11 7.98
CA LYS A 765 -18.98 9.20 8.95
C LYS A 765 -18.95 10.56 8.25
N LEU A 766 -20.07 11.27 8.28
CA LEU A 766 -20.12 12.67 7.85
C LEU A 766 -19.22 13.52 8.78
N VAL A 767 -18.22 14.18 8.20
CA VAL A 767 -17.24 14.97 8.98
C VAL A 767 -17.75 16.38 9.22
N GLU A 768 -18.43 16.96 8.23
CA GLU A 768 -18.89 18.34 8.24
C GLU A 768 -20.32 18.44 7.74
N LYS A 769 -21.18 19.12 8.51
CA LYS A 769 -22.56 19.40 8.09
C LYS A 769 -22.59 20.67 7.24
N PRO A 770 -23.21 20.66 6.05
CA PRO A 770 -23.39 21.85 5.23
C PRO A 770 -24.08 22.98 6.00
N GLN A 771 -23.59 24.22 5.84
CA GLN A 771 -24.21 25.38 6.45
C GLN A 771 -25.47 25.82 5.67
N PRO A 772 -26.47 26.43 6.33
CA PRO A 772 -27.63 27.00 5.66
C PRO A 772 -27.23 28.12 4.70
N LEU A 773 -27.86 28.16 3.53
CA LEU A 773 -27.56 29.09 2.44
C LEU A 773 -28.80 29.90 2.06
N LEU A 774 -28.60 31.07 1.47
CA LEU A 774 -29.65 31.87 0.85
C LEU A 774 -29.49 31.80 -0.66
N LEU A 775 -30.52 31.32 -1.36
CA LEU A 775 -30.51 31.18 -2.82
C LEU A 775 -31.50 32.16 -3.44
N ALA A 776 -31.01 33.02 -4.33
CA ALA A 776 -31.87 33.92 -5.09
C ALA A 776 -32.74 33.15 -6.12
N PRO A 777 -33.81 33.76 -6.64
CA PRO A 777 -34.65 33.17 -7.69
C PRO A 777 -33.80 32.75 -8.91
N HIS A 778 -33.98 31.52 -9.38
CA HIS A 778 -33.23 30.96 -10.53
C HIS A 778 -31.70 30.91 -10.39
N ASP A 779 -31.18 31.08 -9.17
CA ASP A 779 -29.75 31.00 -8.88
C ASP A 779 -29.31 29.57 -8.56
N PHE A 780 -28.00 29.34 -8.52
CA PHE A 780 -27.42 28.04 -8.22
C PHE A 780 -26.21 28.15 -7.29
N CYS A 781 -25.95 27.09 -6.51
CA CYS A 781 -24.81 27.01 -5.59
C CYS A 781 -24.28 25.57 -5.53
N ASN A 782 -22.97 25.43 -5.31
CA ASN A 782 -22.34 24.14 -5.06
C ASN A 782 -22.00 23.97 -3.57
N ILE A 783 -22.44 22.87 -2.99
CA ILE A 783 -22.17 22.48 -1.61
C ILE A 783 -21.24 21.27 -1.61
N LYS A 784 -20.12 21.36 -0.89
CA LYS A 784 -19.21 20.23 -0.71
C LYS A 784 -19.41 19.61 0.67
N ALA A 785 -19.65 18.29 0.69
CA ALA A 785 -19.72 17.50 1.91
C ALA A 785 -18.63 16.42 1.92
N ASN A 786 -17.82 16.39 2.97
CA ASN A 786 -16.77 15.40 3.16
C ASN A 786 -17.25 14.28 4.08
N ILE A 787 -17.15 13.05 3.61
CA ILE A 787 -17.60 11.84 4.30
C ILE A 787 -16.38 10.91 4.43
N LYS A 788 -16.06 10.49 5.65
CA LYS A 788 -14.97 9.55 5.92
C LYS A 788 -15.46 8.11 5.84
N VAL A 789 -14.68 7.28 5.15
CA VAL A 789 -14.91 5.84 5.04
C VAL A 789 -14.14 5.16 6.18
N ALA A 790 -14.86 4.49 7.08
CA ALA A 790 -14.24 3.74 8.17
C ALA A 790 -14.06 2.24 7.82
N SER A 791 -14.88 1.71 6.91
CA SER A 791 -14.86 0.30 6.51
C SER A 791 -15.25 0.13 5.03
N THR A 792 -14.92 -1.03 4.48
CA THR A 792 -15.16 -1.46 3.09
C THR A 792 -16.54 -2.07 2.91
N GLU A 793 -17.59 -1.35 3.32
CA GLU A 793 -18.96 -1.81 3.16
C GLU A 793 -19.71 -0.94 2.14
N ASN A 794 -20.77 -1.49 1.55
CA ASN A 794 -21.69 -0.69 0.77
C ASN A 794 -22.30 0.38 1.68
N GLY A 795 -22.04 1.65 1.36
CA GLY A 795 -22.58 2.78 2.09
C GLY A 795 -23.72 3.43 1.32
N ILE A 796 -24.77 3.84 2.04
CA ILE A 796 -25.87 4.61 1.46
C ILE A 796 -25.84 6.00 2.07
N ILE A 797 -25.83 7.02 1.24
CA ILE A 797 -26.00 8.42 1.66
C ILE A 797 -27.39 8.84 1.24
N PHE A 798 -28.19 9.26 2.21
CA PHE A 798 -29.55 9.76 1.98
C PHE A 798 -29.70 11.10 2.68
N GLY A 799 -30.67 11.89 2.26
CA GLY A 799 -30.80 13.23 2.78
C GLY A 799 -32.02 13.98 2.27
N ASN A 800 -32.12 15.21 2.71
CA ASN A 800 -33.20 16.11 2.40
C ASN A 800 -32.69 17.54 2.35
N ILE A 801 -33.29 18.34 1.47
CA ILE A 801 -33.08 19.79 1.41
C ILE A 801 -34.25 20.44 2.14
N VAL A 802 -33.94 21.21 3.18
CA VAL A 802 -34.92 21.99 3.95
C VAL A 802 -34.73 23.46 3.63
N TYR A 803 -35.80 24.18 3.33
CA TYR A 803 -35.74 25.62 3.04
C TYR A 803 -37.00 26.35 3.48
N ASP A 804 -36.85 27.66 3.73
CA ASP A 804 -37.92 28.58 4.09
C ASP A 804 -38.17 29.57 2.94
N ILE A 805 -39.44 29.93 2.72
CA ILE A 805 -39.81 30.97 1.74
C ILE A 805 -40.09 32.27 2.49
N THR A 806 -39.63 33.38 1.92
CA THR A 806 -39.85 34.73 2.48
C THR A 806 -41.34 35.02 2.68
N GLY A 807 -41.75 35.18 3.94
CA GLY A 807 -43.12 35.58 4.31
C GLY A 807 -44.02 34.48 4.88
N ALA A 808 -43.57 33.22 4.90
CA ALA A 808 -44.30 32.12 5.54
C ALA A 808 -43.72 31.84 6.94
N THR A 809 -44.43 32.23 8.00
CA THR A 809 -43.96 32.09 9.40
C THR A 809 -44.08 30.68 9.99
N SER A 810 -44.46 29.65 9.21
CA SER A 810 -44.67 28.29 9.76
C SER A 810 -44.33 27.09 8.85
N ASP A 811 -44.14 27.29 7.55
CA ASP A 811 -44.09 26.17 6.60
C ASP A 811 -42.65 25.94 6.12
N ARG A 812 -41.93 25.08 6.85
CA ARG A 812 -40.63 24.54 6.41
C ARG A 812 -40.87 23.59 5.25
N ASN A 813 -40.40 23.96 4.06
CA ASN A 813 -40.49 23.10 2.90
C ASN A 813 -39.32 22.11 2.92
N CYS A 814 -39.60 20.86 2.57
CA CYS A 814 -38.61 19.79 2.57
C CYS A 814 -38.71 19.00 1.27
N VAL A 815 -37.59 18.87 0.56
CA VAL A 815 -37.45 18.03 -0.62
C VAL A 815 -36.57 16.85 -0.24
N VAL A 816 -37.12 15.64 -0.33
CA VAL A 816 -36.39 14.39 -0.06
C VAL A 816 -35.53 14.05 -1.27
N LEU A 817 -34.27 13.71 -1.02
CA LEU A 817 -33.30 13.39 -2.06
C LEU A 817 -33.33 11.88 -2.37
N ASN A 818 -33.00 11.52 -3.60
CA ASN A 818 -32.69 10.15 -3.94
C ASN A 818 -31.42 9.67 -3.25
N ASP A 819 -31.42 8.40 -2.84
CA ASP A 819 -30.31 7.77 -2.14
C ASP A 819 -29.11 7.55 -3.07
N ILE A 820 -27.93 7.96 -2.61
CA ILE A 820 -26.66 7.73 -3.29
C ILE A 820 -26.05 6.44 -2.75
N HIS A 821 -25.88 5.46 -3.65
CA HIS A 821 -25.26 4.19 -3.32
C HIS A 821 -23.77 4.22 -3.65
N ILE A 822 -22.92 4.05 -2.64
CA ILE A 822 -21.47 3.92 -2.82
C ILE A 822 -21.15 2.43 -2.98
N ASP A 823 -20.56 2.09 -4.12
CA ASP A 823 -20.25 0.71 -4.49
C ASP A 823 -18.87 0.30 -3.95
N ILE A 824 -18.81 -0.86 -3.30
CA ILE A 824 -17.57 -1.47 -2.82
C ILE A 824 -16.54 -1.69 -3.94
N MET A 825 -16.99 -1.83 -5.19
CA MET A 825 -16.13 -2.14 -6.34
C MET A 825 -15.09 -1.07 -6.67
N ASP A 826 -15.26 0.16 -6.18
CA ASP A 826 -14.24 1.21 -6.33
C ASP A 826 -13.03 1.00 -5.41
N TYR A 827 -13.16 0.15 -4.39
CA TYR A 827 -12.10 -0.17 -3.43
C TYR A 827 -11.39 -1.50 -3.70
N ILE A 828 -11.91 -2.34 -4.60
CA ILE A 828 -11.39 -3.69 -4.87
C ILE A 828 -10.44 -3.70 -6.07
N VAL A 829 -9.22 -4.17 -5.82
CA VAL A 829 -8.16 -4.31 -6.83
C VAL A 829 -7.86 -5.80 -7.07
N PRO A 830 -7.66 -6.22 -8.34
CA PRO A 830 -7.26 -7.59 -8.64
C PRO A 830 -5.92 -7.94 -7.99
N ALA A 831 -5.86 -9.08 -7.32
CA ALA A 831 -4.65 -9.58 -6.67
C ALA A 831 -4.45 -11.08 -6.97
N SER A 832 -3.27 -11.62 -6.72
CA SER A 832 -3.02 -13.08 -6.82
C SER A 832 -2.34 -13.60 -5.56
N CYS A 833 -2.73 -14.80 -5.12
CA CYS A 833 -2.09 -15.54 -4.04
C CYS A 833 -1.82 -16.99 -4.48
N THR A 834 -1.00 -17.71 -3.71
CA THR A 834 -0.75 -19.14 -3.97
C THR A 834 -1.94 -20.00 -3.56
N ASP A 835 -2.04 -21.21 -4.13
CA ASP A 835 -3.10 -22.18 -3.82
C ASP A 835 -3.12 -22.61 -2.34
N THR A 836 -1.94 -22.65 -1.71
CA THR A 836 -1.77 -22.95 -0.28
C THR A 836 -2.22 -21.80 0.59
N GLU A 837 -1.84 -20.58 0.25
CA GLU A 837 -2.29 -19.37 0.97
C GLU A 837 -3.81 -19.21 0.84
N PHE A 838 -4.36 -19.47 -0.35
CA PHE A 838 -5.81 -19.47 -0.58
C PHE A 838 -6.52 -20.44 0.38
N ARG A 839 -6.06 -21.69 0.48
CA ARG A 839 -6.68 -22.70 1.37
C ARG A 839 -6.55 -22.35 2.85
N GLN A 840 -5.42 -21.78 3.25
CA GLN A 840 -5.20 -21.33 4.62
C GLN A 840 -6.16 -20.17 4.96
N MET A 841 -6.18 -19.12 4.13
CA MET A 841 -7.10 -18.00 4.30
C MET A 841 -8.56 -18.46 4.23
N TRP A 842 -8.87 -19.41 3.34
CA TRP A 842 -10.21 -19.97 3.21
C TRP A 842 -10.66 -20.66 4.50
N ALA A 843 -9.76 -21.36 5.20
CA ALA A 843 -10.06 -21.99 6.48
C ALA A 843 -10.11 -20.99 7.65
N GLU A 844 -9.30 -19.93 7.61
CA GLU A 844 -9.22 -18.88 8.62
C GLU A 844 -10.42 -17.92 8.58
N PHE A 845 -10.96 -17.63 7.39
CA PHE A 845 -12.02 -16.65 7.24
C PHE A 845 -13.35 -17.18 7.77
N GLU A 846 -13.89 -16.48 8.77
CA GLU A 846 -15.10 -16.85 9.49
C GLU A 846 -16.37 -16.56 8.69
N TRP A 847 -16.39 -15.44 7.94
CA TRP A 847 -17.58 -14.99 7.22
C TRP A 847 -17.66 -15.57 5.81
N GLU A 848 -18.78 -16.23 5.52
CA GLU A 848 -19.09 -16.80 4.22
C GLU A 848 -20.45 -16.34 3.72
N ASN A 849 -20.51 -15.90 2.47
CA ASN A 849 -21.75 -15.68 1.75
C ASN A 849 -21.87 -16.65 0.56
N LYS A 850 -22.98 -17.38 0.47
CA LYS A 850 -23.26 -18.33 -0.62
C LYS A 850 -24.32 -17.75 -1.54
N VAL A 851 -23.89 -17.34 -2.72
CA VAL A 851 -24.74 -16.81 -3.79
C VAL A 851 -25.16 -17.93 -4.73
N THR A 852 -26.46 -18.08 -4.98
CA THR A 852 -26.96 -19.04 -5.98
C THR A 852 -26.86 -18.41 -7.37
N VAL A 853 -26.41 -19.19 -8.36
CA VAL A 853 -26.26 -18.75 -9.75
C VAL A 853 -27.52 -19.08 -10.53
N ASN A 854 -28.25 -18.04 -10.95
CA ASN A 854 -29.41 -18.13 -11.83
C ASN A 854 -29.22 -17.15 -12.99
N THR A 855 -28.68 -17.62 -14.12
CA THR A 855 -28.41 -16.75 -15.29
C THR A 855 -28.97 -17.29 -16.58
N ASN A 856 -29.04 -16.44 -17.60
CA ASN A 856 -29.38 -16.83 -18.97
C ASN A 856 -28.14 -17.20 -19.80
N ILE A 857 -26.93 -17.13 -19.21
CA ILE A 857 -25.68 -17.47 -19.88
C ILE A 857 -25.61 -18.99 -20.01
N THR A 858 -25.30 -19.47 -21.21
CA THR A 858 -25.29 -20.91 -21.56
C THR A 858 -23.90 -21.53 -21.52
N ASP A 859 -22.86 -20.70 -21.55
CA ASP A 859 -21.46 -21.14 -21.50
C ASP A 859 -20.83 -20.92 -20.12
N LEU A 860 -20.11 -21.94 -19.65
CA LEU A 860 -19.47 -21.91 -18.32
C LEU A 860 -18.33 -20.89 -18.29
N SER A 861 -17.53 -20.83 -19.36
CA SER A 861 -16.35 -19.94 -19.42
C SER A 861 -16.76 -18.48 -19.55
N GLU A 862 -17.79 -18.19 -20.36
CA GLU A 862 -18.39 -16.87 -20.47
C GLU A 862 -18.91 -16.37 -19.11
N TYR A 863 -19.56 -17.23 -18.32
CA TYR A 863 -20.03 -16.85 -16.99
C TYR A 863 -18.89 -16.51 -16.03
N LEU A 864 -17.78 -17.27 -16.06
CA LEU A 864 -16.59 -16.96 -15.24
C LEU A 864 -16.00 -15.59 -15.62
N VAL A 865 -15.85 -15.30 -16.92
CA VAL A 865 -15.34 -14.01 -17.40
C VAL A 865 -16.29 -12.87 -17.00
N HIS A 866 -17.60 -13.09 -17.10
CA HIS A 866 -18.61 -12.14 -16.64
C HIS A 866 -18.47 -11.83 -15.14
N VAL A 867 -18.36 -12.86 -14.30
CA VAL A 867 -18.17 -12.68 -12.85
C VAL A 867 -16.87 -11.93 -12.57
N MET A 868 -15.76 -12.30 -13.21
CA MET A 868 -14.47 -11.63 -13.04
C MET A 868 -14.53 -10.15 -13.41
N SER A 869 -15.22 -9.81 -14.52
CA SER A 869 -15.40 -8.42 -14.94
C SER A 869 -16.26 -7.60 -13.97
N CYS A 870 -17.23 -8.25 -13.30
CA CYS A 870 -18.11 -7.61 -12.33
C CYS A 870 -17.46 -7.41 -10.97
N THR A 871 -16.56 -8.32 -10.55
CA THR A 871 -16.00 -8.36 -9.19
C THR A 871 -14.54 -7.92 -9.12
N ASN A 872 -13.92 -7.54 -10.24
CA ASN A 872 -12.48 -7.23 -10.33
C ASN A 872 -11.58 -8.31 -9.69
N MET A 873 -12.07 -9.56 -9.61
CA MET A 873 -11.31 -10.66 -9.05
C MET A 873 -10.46 -11.34 -10.11
N LYS A 874 -9.27 -11.76 -9.73
CA LYS A 874 -8.39 -12.55 -10.58
C LYS A 874 -8.66 -14.03 -10.35
N CYS A 875 -8.83 -14.79 -11.43
CA CYS A 875 -8.89 -16.25 -11.36
C CYS A 875 -7.51 -16.81 -11.01
N LEU A 876 -7.47 -17.69 -10.01
CA LEU A 876 -6.26 -18.41 -9.59
C LEU A 876 -6.17 -19.80 -10.25
N THR A 877 -7.30 -20.34 -10.71
CA THR A 877 -7.34 -21.67 -11.32
C THR A 877 -6.74 -21.63 -12.72
N PRO A 878 -5.78 -22.54 -13.04
CA PRO A 878 -5.17 -22.65 -14.36
C PRO A 878 -6.17 -22.80 -15.51
N GLU A 879 -5.93 -22.13 -16.64
CA GLU A 879 -6.80 -22.25 -17.83
C GLU A 879 -6.88 -23.69 -18.33
N LYS A 880 -5.80 -24.48 -18.20
CA LYS A 880 -5.81 -25.90 -18.56
C LYS A 880 -6.72 -26.75 -17.68
N ALA A 881 -6.87 -26.38 -16.40
CA ALA A 881 -7.79 -27.07 -15.49
C ALA A 881 -9.26 -26.68 -15.77
N LEU A 882 -9.47 -25.49 -16.35
CA LEU A 882 -10.77 -25.01 -16.83
C LEU A 882 -11.08 -25.51 -18.25
N SER A 883 -10.06 -25.99 -18.99
CA SER A 883 -10.21 -26.51 -20.34
C SER A 883 -10.77 -27.94 -20.32
N GLY A 884 -11.94 -28.13 -20.93
CA GLY A 884 -12.59 -29.42 -21.10
C GLY A 884 -14.11 -29.29 -21.17
N GLU A 885 -14.77 -30.16 -21.92
CA GLU A 885 -16.24 -30.23 -21.98
C GLU A 885 -16.81 -31.03 -20.81
N CYS A 886 -16.43 -30.66 -19.59
CA CYS A 886 -17.06 -31.18 -18.38
C CYS A 886 -18.27 -30.29 -18.09
N GLY A 887 -19.46 -30.87 -17.94
CA GLY A 887 -20.69 -30.14 -17.55
C GLY A 887 -20.64 -29.53 -16.13
N PHE A 888 -19.46 -29.41 -15.52
CA PHE A 888 -19.19 -28.84 -14.22
C PHE A 888 -17.85 -28.10 -14.27
N MET A 889 -17.80 -26.90 -13.70
CA MET A 889 -16.60 -26.07 -13.59
C MET A 889 -16.48 -25.50 -12.18
N ALA A 890 -15.28 -25.61 -11.60
CA ALA A 890 -14.93 -24.99 -10.33
C ALA A 890 -13.70 -24.09 -10.51
N ALA A 891 -13.80 -22.84 -10.04
CA ALA A 891 -12.73 -21.85 -10.14
C ALA A 891 -12.55 -21.07 -8.83
N ASN A 892 -11.30 -20.91 -8.41
CA ASN A 892 -10.91 -20.07 -7.28
C ASN A 892 -10.55 -18.67 -7.78
N MET A 893 -11.04 -17.64 -7.10
CA MET A 893 -10.83 -16.25 -7.44
C MET A 893 -10.40 -15.46 -6.21
N TYR A 894 -9.60 -14.42 -6.41
CA TYR A 894 -9.03 -13.61 -5.35
C TYR A 894 -8.93 -12.13 -5.72
N ALA A 895 -9.17 -11.27 -4.74
CA ALA A 895 -8.94 -9.83 -4.82
C ALA A 895 -8.53 -9.27 -3.46
N ARG A 896 -8.01 -8.04 -3.49
CA ARG A 896 -7.62 -7.30 -2.28
C ARG A 896 -8.19 -5.89 -2.32
N SER A 897 -8.67 -5.39 -1.19
CA SER A 897 -9.10 -4.00 -1.07
C SER A 897 -7.91 -3.05 -0.98
N ILE A 898 -8.10 -1.77 -1.32
CA ILE A 898 -7.08 -0.73 -1.11
C ILE A 898 -6.70 -0.57 0.37
N PHE A 899 -7.55 -1.03 1.29
CA PHE A 899 -7.33 -1.04 2.74
C PHE A 899 -6.55 -2.28 3.19
N GLY A 900 -6.16 -3.17 2.26
CA GLY A 900 -5.37 -4.36 2.54
C GLY A 900 -6.17 -5.58 2.99
N GLU A 901 -7.49 -5.54 2.87
CA GLU A 901 -8.35 -6.68 3.21
C GLU A 901 -8.46 -7.67 2.05
N ASP A 902 -8.41 -8.96 2.38
CA ASP A 902 -8.40 -10.05 1.42
C ASP A 902 -9.81 -10.60 1.19
N VAL A 903 -10.18 -10.84 -0.07
CA VAL A 903 -11.48 -11.40 -0.46
C VAL A 903 -11.27 -12.63 -1.34
N LEU A 904 -11.82 -13.75 -0.90
CA LEU A 904 -11.76 -15.03 -1.60
C LEU A 904 -13.12 -15.36 -2.21
N ALA A 905 -13.12 -15.95 -3.40
CA ALA A 905 -14.33 -16.54 -3.96
C ALA A 905 -14.04 -17.92 -4.58
N ASN A 906 -14.96 -18.85 -4.37
CA ASN A 906 -14.99 -20.15 -5.03
C ASN A 906 -16.27 -20.22 -5.86
N LEU A 907 -16.10 -20.30 -7.18
CA LEU A 907 -17.15 -20.49 -8.15
C LEU A 907 -17.32 -22.00 -8.38
N SER A 908 -18.53 -22.53 -8.20
CA SER A 908 -18.88 -23.91 -8.53
C SER A 908 -20.16 -23.91 -9.36
N ILE A 909 -20.03 -24.15 -10.67
CA ILE A 909 -21.12 -24.06 -11.64
C ILE A 909 -21.22 -25.32 -12.48
N GLU A 910 -22.42 -25.66 -12.89
CA GLU A 910 -22.75 -26.82 -13.69
C GLU A 910 -23.74 -26.48 -14.81
N LYS A 911 -23.69 -27.28 -15.86
CA LYS A 911 -24.63 -27.28 -16.95
C LYS A 911 -25.40 -28.59 -16.89
N ALA A 912 -26.71 -28.51 -16.66
CA ALA A 912 -27.60 -29.66 -16.66
C ALA A 912 -27.64 -30.30 -18.06
N LEU A 913 -26.73 -31.26 -18.31
CA LEU A 913 -26.59 -31.98 -19.58
C LEU A 913 -27.91 -32.64 -20.05
N HIS A 914 -28.84 -32.88 -19.12
CA HIS A 914 -30.14 -33.49 -19.34
C HIS A 914 -31.18 -32.56 -20.02
N MET A 915 -30.97 -31.23 -20.01
CA MET A 915 -31.92 -30.24 -20.52
C MET A 915 -31.58 -29.64 -21.90
N GLY A 916 -30.59 -30.19 -22.62
CA GLY A 916 -30.20 -29.75 -23.97
C GLY A 916 -29.09 -28.70 -24.00
N LYS A 917 -28.63 -28.32 -25.22
CA LYS A 917 -27.48 -27.40 -25.42
C LYS A 917 -27.72 -25.97 -24.91
N ASP A 918 -28.98 -25.56 -24.79
CA ASP A 918 -29.39 -24.22 -24.33
C ASP A 918 -29.72 -24.17 -22.83
N ALA A 919 -29.36 -25.21 -22.07
CA ALA A 919 -29.53 -25.20 -20.63
C ALA A 919 -28.67 -24.09 -19.99
N ALA A 920 -29.32 -23.25 -19.18
CA ALA A 920 -28.69 -22.21 -18.39
C ALA A 920 -27.68 -22.79 -17.40
N VAL A 921 -26.62 -22.02 -17.13
CA VAL A 921 -25.64 -22.34 -16.09
C VAL A 921 -26.30 -22.21 -14.71
N GLN A 922 -26.18 -23.26 -13.91
CA GLN A 922 -26.67 -23.33 -12.52
C GLN A 922 -25.50 -23.56 -11.57
N GLY A 923 -25.63 -23.18 -10.30
CA GLY A 923 -24.57 -23.45 -9.33
C GLY A 923 -24.55 -22.48 -8.16
N HIS A 924 -23.38 -22.33 -7.54
CA HIS A 924 -23.17 -21.46 -6.41
C HIS A 924 -21.78 -20.79 -6.43
N VAL A 925 -21.74 -19.53 -6.00
CA VAL A 925 -20.52 -18.78 -5.71
C VAL A 925 -20.42 -18.63 -4.20
N ARG A 926 -19.35 -19.15 -3.59
CA ARG A 926 -19.06 -18.96 -2.16
C ARG A 926 -18.02 -17.86 -2.04
N ILE A 927 -18.32 -16.83 -1.29
CA ILE A 927 -17.40 -15.71 -1.05
C ILE A 927 -17.03 -15.72 0.42
N ARG A 928 -15.74 -15.62 0.73
CA ARG A 928 -15.23 -15.51 2.09
C ARG A 928 -14.37 -14.27 2.25
N ALA A 929 -14.53 -13.58 3.38
CA ALA A 929 -13.74 -12.41 3.75
C ALA A 929 -13.58 -12.35 5.28
N LYS A 930 -12.66 -11.51 5.76
CA LYS A 930 -12.51 -11.23 7.20
C LYS A 930 -13.67 -10.41 7.76
N SER A 931 -14.18 -9.45 6.99
CA SER A 931 -15.33 -8.62 7.36
C SER A 931 -16.63 -9.19 6.80
N GLN A 932 -17.69 -9.16 7.61
CA GLN A 932 -19.03 -9.57 7.20
C GLN A 932 -19.57 -8.70 6.06
N GLY A 933 -19.42 -7.38 6.15
CA GLY A 933 -19.94 -6.45 5.14
C GLY A 933 -19.32 -6.65 3.77
N MET A 934 -18.03 -6.99 3.72
CA MET A 934 -17.32 -7.33 2.48
C MET A 934 -17.90 -8.59 1.82
N ALA A 935 -18.09 -9.68 2.57
CA ALA A 935 -18.62 -10.94 2.04
C ALA A 935 -20.06 -10.79 1.53
N LEU A 936 -20.89 -10.00 2.23
CA LEU A 936 -22.27 -9.71 1.84
C LEU A 936 -22.32 -8.80 0.61
N SER A 937 -21.61 -7.66 0.64
CA SER A 937 -21.60 -6.67 -0.45
C SER A 937 -21.13 -7.24 -1.77
N MET A 938 -20.08 -8.08 -1.75
CA MET A 938 -19.60 -8.78 -2.94
C MET A 938 -20.62 -9.78 -3.48
N GLY A 939 -21.34 -10.47 -2.58
CA GLY A 939 -22.38 -11.40 -3.00
C GLY A 939 -23.61 -10.72 -3.59
N ASP A 940 -24.02 -9.58 -3.02
CA ASP A 940 -25.09 -8.75 -3.54
C ASP A 940 -24.74 -8.20 -4.93
N LYS A 941 -23.49 -7.81 -5.14
CA LYS A 941 -22.99 -7.37 -6.45
C LYS A 941 -23.12 -8.47 -7.50
N ILE A 942 -22.74 -9.70 -7.16
CA ILE A 942 -22.90 -10.86 -8.05
C ILE A 942 -24.39 -11.13 -8.31
N ASN A 943 -25.25 -11.09 -7.30
CA ASN A 943 -26.71 -11.24 -7.48
C ASN A 943 -27.31 -10.17 -8.40
N LEU A 944 -26.86 -8.92 -8.28
CA LEU A 944 -27.29 -7.81 -9.14
C LEU A 944 -26.78 -7.98 -10.57
N SER A 945 -25.54 -8.42 -10.75
CA SER A 945 -24.94 -8.60 -12.09
C SER A 945 -25.49 -9.82 -12.84
N GLN A 946 -26.00 -10.83 -12.14
CA GLN A 946 -26.70 -11.97 -12.75
C GLN A 946 -27.99 -11.55 -13.48
N LYS A 947 -28.68 -10.49 -13.01
CA LYS A 947 -29.95 -10.01 -13.58
C LYS A 947 -29.77 -9.04 -14.76
N LYS A 948 -28.60 -8.40 -14.88
CA LYS A 948 -28.31 -7.48 -15.99
C LYS A 948 -27.94 -8.31 -17.23
N LEU A 949 -28.88 -8.39 -18.18
CA LEU A 949 -28.59 -8.87 -19.54
C LEU A 949 -27.38 -8.12 -20.09
N SER A 950 -26.36 -8.86 -20.54
CA SER A 950 -25.35 -8.30 -21.43
C SER A 950 -26.09 -7.72 -22.63
N LYS A 951 -26.08 -6.39 -22.75
CA LYS A 951 -26.34 -5.78 -24.06
C LYS A 951 -25.23 -6.33 -24.95
N THR A 952 -25.64 -7.18 -25.89
CA THR A 952 -24.79 -7.80 -26.89
C THR A 952 -23.87 -6.75 -27.47
N ILE A 953 -22.56 -6.92 -27.25
CA ILE A 953 -21.53 -6.15 -27.96
C ILE A 953 -21.59 -6.65 -29.41
N SER A 954 -22.40 -5.98 -30.22
CA SER A 954 -22.38 -6.10 -31.67
C SER A 954 -21.71 -4.85 -32.23
N ALA A 955 -20.37 -4.87 -32.28
CA ALA A 955 -19.52 -4.20 -33.26
C ALA A 955 -18.05 -4.54 -32.95
#